data_AF-A0A0L7R3G2-F1
#
_entry.id   AF-A0A0L7R3G2-F1
#
_cell.length_a   1.000
_cell.length_b   1.000
_cell.length_c   1.000
_cell.angle_alpha   90.00
_cell.angle_beta   90.00
_cell.angle_gamma   90.00
#
_symmetry.space_group_name_H-M   'P 1'
#
loop_
_entity.id
_entity.type
_entity.pdbx_description
1 polymer ?
#
loop_
_entity_poly.entity_id
_entity_poly.type
_entity_poly.pdbx_seq_one_letter_code
_entity_poly.pdbx_strand_id
1 'polypeptide(L)'
;MKIDRNRLRKYTSEAPAKCQALINKLRSCSHAELLEELKQIDAWTFGKCELFHWIDVLDLSDSILEEAAAKSPDNPWELACDLPQNREAKELLLWVLHLTTLLIEHSYSRHLYNSMEHLVTLLSSCDMNVVLGVLSILYMFSKRSNFIARLNSDKRQALLSRLTLLAESWGGKENGFGLAECCKEYPDKPLPASATTLHFEFYAENPTTDATTAANTGTKKSGQTNFVTYIHIENVDKLGKTPAQIMNDLLKVYNVPQDRQIALFTHIRLAHSFSDYRRRLQCVHARLQALSILVYNSELEENAHSLLHPGLLEELVELLELPHAHLVEIRAAALRTLTSIIHLDRNPHFPKLNMIIDVTGANSYHGFFPVLIRTCISTLISPQPEGQPFPLSLATALFSFLYHLSSYEAGSEALVSCGMMESLLKIINWPGSEFEHLTFVTRAVRVIDLITNIDMQGFQAHGGLASFINRLDMEVNVCRKEQPFEIEPMHYQDNSQATRERSMDRDENSASSRAFDEREESSNPMEFSEDENMSSKADEKPEQMPDYSAVKTGKTCLPQRVTLLKALLNFIKKIIQEPTFSDSIRHVMEGTLPSSLRHIISNSEYYGPSLFLIATDVVTVYVFQEPSLLSSLQDNGLTDLVLHALLIKEIPASREVLGSLPNVFSALCLNQRGLESFVKRRPFERLFKVLLSPIYLPAMNRRRSTDPLGDTASNLGNAMDELMRHQPSLKVDAIAAVIKLLEELCVLGCDPRYICLQAEDKFDNSQSNTSSGNRQSSGQSVGVGVGDSGGGGGGGSGSSSDEEEEDEEEASTSSHPQREEQCSSSSAQPVPAPQPREKTPIALMEYIQNVTKFVDAILSNNSTDDHCREFVAQKGLVPLLSILGLPNLPVDHSVSQTAQAVATVCKSILNLAHEPQVLKTGLSQLNEVLNLLKPLYSYMEAPGGSVLLHELVSAPNLETAFTSDTATPLLHAMNAAYGYIIMFAQVCRTSQSEIRNLAMNHWGSELGLTVLKGLSELYTALMWESTALLALTTDDFIPTGCDFGKEDMDKLIRPESKNEGESSGWSGAASSDMGSNGMTTAMEALSTDPPPVPMEVDEKPAVSTGRVSPNSHRVTYPKQLLVLTSKMGRALAELFAILVKLCMGSPIRQRRGQQMPPIPALPSQASRSVATALNCVLIRGLSWDKLPPSTVPKLQVTFLMCTLSFVSPALFDEKGYPFHLMLQKFVKLGGQNAFFAAFHWVLSGGGQFPLSMGLEHHNL
;
A
#
# COMPACT_ATOMS: atom_id res chain seq x y z
N MET A 1 -4.40 -21.28 -22.25
CA MET A 1 -3.80 -20.00 -21.82
C MET A 1 -2.63 -20.21 -20.89
N LYS A 2 -1.39 -20.07 -21.37
CA LYS A 2 -0.19 -20.18 -20.50
C LYS A 2 0.02 -18.92 -19.65
N ILE A 3 -0.85 -18.72 -18.67
CA ILE A 3 -0.59 -17.89 -17.48
C ILE A 3 0.20 -18.76 -16.48
N ASP A 4 1.37 -18.29 -16.06
CA ASP A 4 2.18 -18.98 -15.06
C ASP A 4 1.55 -18.81 -13.66
N ARG A 5 0.73 -19.80 -13.28
CA ARG A 5 0.03 -19.86 -11.99
C ARG A 5 0.98 -19.79 -10.77
N ASN A 6 2.30 -19.97 -10.96
CA ASN A 6 3.31 -19.88 -9.89
C ASN A 6 3.90 -18.47 -9.69
N ARG A 7 3.73 -17.55 -10.66
CA ARG A 7 4.22 -16.16 -10.56
C ARG A 7 3.22 -15.20 -9.92
N LEU A 8 1.97 -15.62 -9.76
CA LEU A 8 0.91 -14.84 -9.14
C LEU A 8 1.09 -14.81 -7.62
N ARG A 9 1.09 -13.60 -7.03
CA ARG A 9 0.86 -13.44 -5.59
C ARG A 9 -0.52 -14.01 -5.25
N LYS A 10 -0.70 -14.47 -4.00
CA LYS A 10 -2.04 -14.69 -3.43
C LYS A 10 -2.72 -13.33 -3.25
N TYR A 11 -3.49 -12.91 -4.24
CA TYR A 11 -4.51 -11.87 -4.07
C TYR A 11 -5.69 -12.50 -3.30
N THR A 12 -6.27 -11.75 -2.37
CA THR A 12 -7.21 -12.24 -1.34
C THR A 12 -8.67 -11.84 -1.58
N SER A 13 -8.94 -11.25 -2.74
CA SER A 13 -10.28 -10.92 -3.26
C SER A 13 -11.03 -12.20 -3.66
N GLU A 14 -12.26 -12.36 -3.16
CA GLU A 14 -13.20 -13.36 -3.68
C GLU A 14 -14.05 -12.74 -4.80
N ALA A 15 -14.23 -13.46 -5.91
CA ALA A 15 -15.06 -12.99 -7.01
C ALA A 15 -16.53 -12.80 -6.55
N PRO A 16 -17.22 -11.70 -6.93
CA PRO A 16 -18.62 -11.52 -6.57
C PRO A 16 -19.48 -12.72 -6.96
N ALA A 17 -20.30 -13.26 -6.05
CA ALA A 17 -20.93 -14.57 -6.20
C ALA A 17 -21.70 -14.80 -7.52
N LYS A 18 -22.34 -13.75 -8.06
CA LYS A 18 -23.00 -13.81 -9.39
C LYS A 18 -22.00 -14.00 -10.55
N CYS A 19 -20.86 -13.32 -10.46
CA CYS A 19 -19.75 -13.42 -11.42
C CYS A 19 -19.10 -14.81 -11.33
N GLN A 20 -18.87 -15.32 -10.10
CA GLN A 20 -18.35 -16.67 -9.88
C GLN A 20 -19.30 -17.77 -10.37
N ALA A 21 -20.61 -17.58 -10.26
CA ALA A 21 -21.61 -18.48 -10.84
C ALA A 21 -21.52 -18.55 -12.38
N LEU A 22 -21.31 -17.40 -13.04
CA LEU A 22 -21.11 -17.34 -14.50
C LEU A 22 -19.81 -18.02 -14.94
N ILE A 23 -18.70 -17.77 -14.23
CA ILE A 23 -17.40 -18.45 -14.47
C ILE A 23 -17.56 -19.97 -14.37
N ASN A 24 -18.22 -20.46 -13.31
CA ASN A 24 -18.47 -21.89 -13.12
C ASN A 24 -19.36 -22.48 -14.23
N LYS A 25 -20.36 -21.74 -14.71
CA LYS A 25 -21.24 -22.17 -15.81
C LYS A 25 -20.45 -22.30 -17.12
N LEU A 26 -19.75 -21.24 -17.54
CA LEU A 26 -18.98 -21.21 -18.79
C LEU A 26 -17.87 -22.27 -18.82
N ARG A 27 -17.22 -22.54 -17.67
CA ARG A 27 -16.23 -23.61 -17.51
C ARG A 27 -16.79 -25.02 -17.77
N SER A 28 -18.09 -25.23 -17.57
CA SER A 28 -18.73 -26.55 -17.64
C SER A 28 -19.37 -26.88 -19.00
N CYS A 29 -19.46 -25.91 -19.91
CA CYS A 29 -20.14 -26.05 -21.20
C CYS A 29 -19.27 -26.76 -22.25
N SER A 30 -19.88 -27.58 -23.11
CA SER A 30 -19.27 -27.98 -24.39
C SER A 30 -19.24 -26.82 -25.38
N HIS A 31 -18.49 -26.92 -26.48
CA HIS A 31 -18.39 -25.85 -27.49
C HIS A 31 -19.74 -25.39 -28.08
N ALA A 32 -20.74 -26.27 -28.19
CA ALA A 32 -22.07 -25.91 -28.68
C ALA A 32 -22.92 -25.20 -27.61
N GLU A 33 -22.86 -25.66 -26.35
CA GLU A 33 -23.55 -25.01 -25.23
C GLU A 33 -22.90 -23.64 -24.92
N LEU A 34 -21.58 -23.55 -25.03
CA LEU A 34 -20.82 -22.31 -24.89
C LEU A 34 -21.27 -21.26 -25.92
N LEU A 35 -21.51 -21.65 -27.17
CA LEU A 35 -22.01 -20.74 -28.21
C LEU A 35 -23.37 -20.13 -27.83
N GLU A 36 -24.32 -20.95 -27.35
CA GLU A 36 -25.65 -20.48 -26.95
C GLU A 36 -25.67 -19.71 -25.63
N GLU A 37 -24.69 -19.95 -24.75
CA GLU A 37 -24.48 -19.17 -23.53
C GLU A 37 -23.82 -17.81 -23.80
N LEU A 38 -22.81 -17.75 -24.68
CA LEU A 38 -22.15 -16.48 -25.06
C LEU A 38 -23.12 -15.53 -25.77
N LYS A 39 -24.05 -16.07 -26.58
CA LYS A 39 -25.17 -15.32 -27.22
C LYS A 39 -26.14 -14.65 -26.24
N GLN A 40 -26.07 -14.95 -24.94
CA GLN A 40 -26.89 -14.32 -23.91
C GLN A 40 -26.14 -13.17 -23.18
N ILE A 41 -24.89 -12.89 -23.54
CA ILE A 41 -24.00 -11.94 -22.84
C ILE A 41 -23.69 -10.74 -23.76
N ASP A 42 -24.73 -10.01 -24.16
CA ASP A 42 -24.61 -8.78 -24.97
C ASP A 42 -24.08 -7.57 -24.18
N ALA A 43 -24.20 -7.57 -22.84
CA ALA A 43 -23.85 -6.44 -21.98
C ALA A 43 -23.24 -6.87 -20.64
N TRP A 44 -22.20 -6.15 -20.19
CA TRP A 44 -21.49 -6.48 -18.95
C TRP A 44 -22.15 -5.84 -17.72
N THR A 45 -22.68 -6.68 -16.82
CA THR A 45 -23.40 -6.22 -15.61
C THR A 45 -22.65 -6.47 -14.30
N PHE A 46 -21.46 -7.09 -14.34
CA PHE A 46 -20.74 -7.61 -13.16
C PHE A 46 -19.61 -6.70 -12.64
N GLY A 47 -19.82 -5.38 -12.63
CA GLY A 47 -18.86 -4.40 -12.11
C GLY A 47 -17.53 -4.36 -12.89
N LYS A 48 -16.44 -3.93 -12.23
CA LYS A 48 -15.06 -4.26 -12.67
C LYS A 48 -14.65 -5.62 -12.08
N CYS A 49 -13.72 -6.35 -12.71
CA CYS A 49 -13.33 -7.70 -12.31
C CYS A 49 -11.81 -7.98 -12.44
N GLU A 50 -11.33 -9.07 -11.85
CA GLU A 50 -9.96 -9.55 -12.03
C GLU A 50 -9.88 -10.70 -13.03
N LEU A 51 -8.98 -10.62 -14.01
CA LEU A 51 -8.75 -11.71 -14.97
C LEU A 51 -8.24 -13.00 -14.29
N PHE A 52 -7.69 -12.90 -13.08
CA PHE A 52 -7.27 -14.03 -12.26
C PHE A 52 -8.39 -15.06 -12.03
N HIS A 53 -9.63 -14.61 -11.76
CA HIS A 53 -10.76 -15.52 -11.59
C HIS A 53 -11.22 -16.17 -12.91
N TRP A 54 -10.90 -15.52 -14.04
CA TRP A 54 -11.29 -15.96 -15.38
C TRP A 54 -10.26 -16.87 -16.06
N ILE A 55 -9.13 -17.19 -15.42
CA ILE A 55 -8.04 -17.99 -16.02
C ILE A 55 -8.56 -19.29 -16.64
N ASP A 56 -9.38 -20.08 -15.92
CA ASP A 56 -9.89 -21.37 -16.45
C ASP A 56 -10.87 -21.20 -17.64
N VAL A 57 -11.49 -20.03 -17.83
CA VAL A 57 -12.35 -19.71 -19.00
C VAL A 57 -11.53 -19.14 -20.14
N LEU A 58 -10.54 -18.28 -19.84
CA LEU A 58 -9.58 -17.77 -20.81
C LEU A 58 -8.66 -18.89 -21.33
N ASP A 59 -8.41 -19.93 -20.52
CA ASP A 59 -7.76 -21.17 -20.93
C ASP A 59 -8.48 -21.86 -22.08
N LEU A 60 -9.82 -21.92 -22.03
CA LEU A 60 -10.68 -22.46 -23.08
C LEU A 60 -10.72 -21.54 -24.31
N SER A 61 -10.86 -20.22 -24.11
CA SER A 61 -10.80 -19.22 -25.19
C SER A 61 -9.48 -19.27 -25.97
N ASP A 62 -8.35 -19.49 -25.29
CA ASP A 62 -7.02 -19.62 -25.90
C ASP A 62 -6.92 -20.84 -26.81
N SER A 63 -7.54 -21.97 -26.44
CA SER A 63 -7.61 -23.17 -27.30
C SER A 63 -8.42 -22.90 -28.57
N ILE A 64 -9.55 -22.19 -28.46
CA ILE A 64 -10.40 -21.82 -29.60
C ILE A 64 -9.66 -20.82 -30.52
N LEU A 65 -8.86 -19.91 -29.94
CA LEU A 65 -8.00 -18.98 -30.69
C LEU A 65 -6.83 -19.72 -31.38
N GLU A 66 -6.24 -20.73 -30.76
CA GLU A 66 -5.19 -21.57 -31.36
C GLU A 66 -5.72 -22.40 -32.54
N GLU A 67 -6.85 -23.10 -32.35
CA GLU A 67 -7.53 -23.85 -33.41
C GLU A 67 -7.93 -22.95 -34.59
N ALA A 68 -8.46 -21.75 -34.33
CA ALA A 68 -8.84 -20.80 -35.38
C ALA A 68 -7.64 -20.20 -36.13
N ALA A 69 -6.53 -19.95 -35.43
CA ALA A 69 -5.31 -19.37 -36.01
C ALA A 69 -4.42 -20.40 -36.73
N ALA A 70 -4.74 -21.69 -36.65
CA ALA A 70 -4.04 -22.74 -37.37
C ALA A 70 -4.09 -22.50 -38.89
N LYS A 71 -2.95 -22.68 -39.57
CA LYS A 71 -2.82 -22.53 -41.02
C LYS A 71 -3.19 -23.83 -41.73
N SER A 72 -3.90 -23.73 -42.84
CA SER A 72 -4.21 -24.88 -43.70
C SER A 72 -2.92 -25.53 -44.24
N PRO A 73 -2.79 -26.87 -44.25
CA PRO A 73 -1.63 -27.56 -44.81
C PRO A 73 -1.51 -27.37 -46.33
N ASP A 74 -2.63 -27.16 -47.03
CA ASP A 74 -2.67 -26.94 -48.48
C ASP A 74 -2.36 -25.49 -48.88
N ASN A 75 -2.55 -24.55 -47.95
CA ASN A 75 -2.38 -23.11 -48.20
C ASN A 75 -2.03 -22.32 -46.93
N PRO A 76 -0.77 -21.88 -46.73
CA PRO A 76 -0.35 -21.19 -45.51
C PRO A 76 -0.91 -19.76 -45.33
N TRP A 77 -1.68 -19.28 -46.31
CA TRP A 77 -2.42 -18.01 -46.28
C TRP A 77 -3.92 -18.17 -45.95
N GLU A 78 -4.38 -19.41 -45.75
CA GLU A 78 -5.78 -19.74 -45.46
C GLU A 78 -5.86 -20.30 -44.03
N LEU A 79 -6.54 -19.57 -43.14
CA LEU A 79 -6.66 -19.98 -41.74
C LEU A 79 -7.79 -21.00 -41.56
N ALA A 80 -7.75 -21.79 -40.50
CA ALA A 80 -8.81 -22.76 -40.18
C ALA A 80 -10.20 -22.09 -40.03
N CYS A 81 -10.26 -20.82 -39.59
CA CYS A 81 -11.48 -20.02 -39.52
C CYS A 81 -11.95 -19.42 -40.87
N ASP A 82 -11.13 -19.50 -41.93
CA ASP A 82 -11.51 -19.08 -43.29
C ASP A 82 -12.18 -20.23 -44.07
N LEU A 83 -11.91 -21.48 -43.70
CA LEU A 83 -12.45 -22.67 -44.37
C LEU A 83 -13.99 -22.75 -44.24
N PRO A 84 -14.73 -22.96 -45.35
CA PRO A 84 -16.21 -22.96 -45.34
C PRO A 84 -16.83 -24.14 -44.57
N GLN A 85 -16.03 -25.14 -44.22
CA GLN A 85 -16.43 -26.31 -43.43
C GLN A 85 -16.54 -25.96 -41.92
N ASN A 86 -15.77 -24.98 -41.44
CA ASN A 86 -15.63 -24.66 -40.01
C ASN A 86 -16.59 -23.55 -39.55
N ARG A 87 -17.78 -23.46 -40.14
CA ARG A 87 -18.70 -22.33 -39.96
C ARG A 87 -19.16 -22.14 -38.51
N GLU A 88 -19.44 -23.22 -37.79
CA GLU A 88 -19.89 -23.17 -36.38
C GLU A 88 -18.74 -22.76 -35.44
N ALA A 89 -17.54 -23.33 -35.64
CA ALA A 89 -16.33 -22.94 -34.91
C ALA A 89 -15.96 -21.46 -35.15
N LYS A 90 -16.24 -20.93 -36.34
CA LYS A 90 -16.08 -19.52 -36.67
C LYS A 90 -17.11 -18.63 -35.97
N GLU A 91 -18.35 -19.09 -35.81
CA GLU A 91 -19.36 -18.36 -35.03
C GLU A 91 -18.94 -18.30 -33.55
N LEU A 92 -18.49 -19.43 -32.99
CA LEU A 92 -17.93 -19.50 -31.63
C LEU A 92 -16.71 -18.59 -31.44
N LEU A 93 -15.78 -18.56 -32.41
CA LEU A 93 -14.63 -17.64 -32.40
C LEU A 93 -15.06 -16.17 -32.26
N LEU A 94 -16.08 -15.72 -33.01
CA LEU A 94 -16.56 -14.34 -32.96
C LEU A 94 -17.17 -14.00 -31.58
N TRP A 95 -17.91 -14.93 -30.98
CA TRP A 95 -18.46 -14.76 -29.63
C TRP A 95 -17.38 -14.83 -28.53
N VAL A 96 -16.35 -15.65 -28.70
CA VAL A 96 -15.16 -15.67 -27.81
C VAL A 96 -14.39 -14.35 -27.90
N LEU A 97 -14.23 -13.78 -29.09
CA LEU A 97 -13.62 -12.45 -29.28
C LEU A 97 -14.50 -11.35 -28.63
N HIS A 98 -15.83 -11.46 -28.71
CA HIS A 98 -16.77 -10.53 -28.06
C HIS A 98 -16.67 -10.58 -26.53
N LEU A 99 -16.77 -11.77 -25.92
CA LEU A 99 -16.60 -11.92 -24.46
C LEU A 99 -15.21 -11.43 -24.00
N THR A 100 -14.16 -11.74 -24.76
CA THR A 100 -12.81 -11.24 -24.45
C THR A 100 -12.74 -9.71 -24.49
N THR A 101 -13.46 -9.07 -25.43
CA THR A 101 -13.56 -7.60 -25.48
C THR A 101 -14.23 -7.04 -24.22
N LEU A 102 -15.37 -7.61 -23.81
CA LEU A 102 -16.11 -7.19 -22.60
C LEU A 102 -15.26 -7.37 -21.33
N LEU A 103 -14.54 -8.50 -21.21
CA LEU A 103 -13.64 -8.80 -20.10
C LEU A 103 -12.45 -7.82 -20.04
N ILE A 104 -11.82 -7.50 -21.15
CA ILE A 104 -10.68 -6.56 -21.18
C ILE A 104 -11.13 -5.12 -20.89
N GLU A 105 -12.32 -4.71 -21.35
CA GLU A 105 -12.89 -3.41 -20.97
C GLU A 105 -13.09 -3.30 -19.45
N HIS A 106 -13.68 -4.34 -18.83
CA HIS A 106 -14.12 -4.33 -17.44
C HIS A 106 -13.14 -4.99 -16.44
N SER A 107 -11.87 -5.21 -16.79
CA SER A 107 -10.90 -5.83 -15.87
C SER A 107 -9.76 -4.91 -15.44
N TYR A 108 -9.28 -5.09 -14.21
CA TYR A 108 -8.09 -4.38 -13.68
C TYR A 108 -6.79 -5.06 -14.15
N SER A 109 -6.67 -6.38 -13.93
CA SER A 109 -5.46 -7.17 -14.17
C SER A 109 -5.20 -7.53 -15.65
N ARG A 110 -5.45 -6.58 -16.56
CA ARG A 110 -5.30 -6.70 -18.04
C ARG A 110 -3.94 -7.27 -18.48
N HIS A 111 -2.89 -7.01 -17.70
CA HIS A 111 -1.53 -7.48 -17.96
C HIS A 111 -1.35 -9.02 -17.90
N LEU A 112 -2.32 -9.77 -17.39
CA LEU A 112 -2.29 -11.23 -17.37
C LEU A 112 -2.61 -11.87 -18.73
N TYR A 113 -3.10 -11.10 -19.70
CA TYR A 113 -3.46 -11.63 -21.03
C TYR A 113 -2.21 -11.98 -21.86
N ASN A 114 -2.08 -13.24 -22.29
CA ASN A 114 -0.88 -13.76 -22.97
C ASN A 114 -1.15 -14.25 -24.42
N SER A 115 -2.41 -14.31 -24.87
CA SER A 115 -2.85 -14.92 -26.14
C SER A 115 -2.59 -14.07 -27.40
N MET A 116 -1.71 -13.07 -27.30
CA MET A 116 -1.47 -12.06 -28.35
C MET A 116 -0.93 -12.65 -29.67
N GLU A 117 -0.26 -13.80 -29.65
CA GLU A 117 0.27 -14.45 -30.86
C GLU A 117 -0.87 -14.91 -31.80
N HIS A 118 -1.96 -15.42 -31.23
CA HIS A 118 -3.15 -15.81 -31.98
C HIS A 118 -3.87 -14.58 -32.54
N LEU A 119 -4.03 -13.51 -31.75
CA LEU A 119 -4.63 -12.25 -32.21
C LEU A 119 -3.85 -11.63 -33.37
N VAL A 120 -2.51 -11.53 -33.25
CA VAL A 120 -1.63 -11.04 -34.33
C VAL A 120 -1.79 -11.87 -35.60
N THR A 121 -1.93 -13.19 -35.47
CA THR A 121 -2.14 -14.10 -36.61
C THR A 121 -3.52 -13.92 -37.26
N LEU A 122 -4.58 -13.81 -36.46
CA LEU A 122 -5.97 -13.66 -36.93
C LEU A 122 -6.22 -12.36 -37.71
N LEU A 123 -5.39 -11.31 -37.54
CA LEU A 123 -5.39 -10.13 -38.44
C LEU A 123 -5.11 -10.48 -39.92
N SER A 124 -4.58 -11.67 -40.21
CA SER A 124 -4.40 -12.23 -41.57
C SER A 124 -5.57 -13.10 -42.07
N SER A 125 -6.69 -13.21 -41.34
CA SER A 125 -7.89 -13.92 -41.84
C SER A 125 -8.42 -13.30 -43.14
N CYS A 126 -9.00 -14.14 -44.00
CA CYS A 126 -9.72 -13.69 -45.20
C CYS A 126 -11.04 -12.99 -44.86
N ASP A 127 -11.60 -13.17 -43.66
CA ASP A 127 -12.87 -12.59 -43.24
C ASP A 127 -12.70 -11.34 -42.36
N MET A 128 -13.21 -10.22 -42.85
CA MET A 128 -13.15 -8.95 -42.13
C MET A 128 -13.91 -8.94 -40.79
N ASN A 129 -14.87 -9.84 -40.57
CA ASN A 129 -15.53 -9.97 -39.26
C ASN A 129 -14.53 -10.44 -38.17
N VAL A 130 -13.65 -11.39 -38.50
CA VAL A 130 -12.62 -11.88 -37.58
C VAL A 130 -11.60 -10.78 -37.31
N VAL A 131 -11.19 -10.04 -38.35
CA VAL A 131 -10.30 -8.88 -38.22
C VAL A 131 -10.91 -7.80 -37.31
N LEU A 132 -12.20 -7.46 -37.49
CA LEU A 132 -12.91 -6.48 -36.64
C LEU A 132 -13.07 -6.95 -35.18
N GLY A 133 -13.30 -8.24 -34.94
CA GLY A 133 -13.33 -8.81 -33.60
C GLY A 133 -11.99 -8.65 -32.88
N VAL A 134 -10.88 -8.96 -33.57
CA VAL A 134 -9.52 -8.76 -33.04
C VAL A 134 -9.20 -7.27 -32.83
N LEU A 135 -9.54 -6.41 -33.79
CA LEU A 135 -9.35 -4.95 -33.66
C LEU A 135 -10.14 -4.37 -32.48
N SER A 136 -11.30 -4.92 -32.15
CA SER A 136 -12.10 -4.46 -30.99
C SER A 136 -11.42 -4.78 -29.65
N ILE A 137 -10.78 -5.96 -29.52
CA ILE A 137 -9.94 -6.30 -28.35
C ILE A 137 -8.71 -5.37 -28.27
N LEU A 138 -8.02 -5.19 -29.40
CA LEU A 138 -6.83 -4.32 -29.47
C LEU A 138 -7.16 -2.85 -29.16
N TYR A 139 -8.33 -2.38 -29.58
CA TYR A 139 -8.85 -1.06 -29.23
C TYR A 139 -9.04 -0.92 -27.71
N MET A 140 -9.69 -1.89 -27.05
CA MET A 140 -9.87 -1.86 -25.59
C MET A 140 -8.52 -1.89 -24.86
N PHE A 141 -7.56 -2.73 -25.28
CA PHE A 141 -6.20 -2.67 -24.72
C PHE A 141 -5.58 -1.28 -24.89
N SER A 142 -5.61 -0.70 -26.10
CA SER A 142 -5.00 0.61 -26.38
C SER A 142 -5.65 1.78 -25.62
N LYS A 143 -6.97 1.74 -25.40
CA LYS A 143 -7.72 2.80 -24.71
C LYS A 143 -7.67 2.70 -23.19
N ARG A 144 -7.47 1.49 -22.64
CA ARG A 144 -7.60 1.21 -21.19
C ARG A 144 -6.33 0.66 -20.54
N SER A 145 -5.20 0.63 -21.25
CA SER A 145 -3.94 0.16 -20.66
C SER A 145 -2.72 0.49 -21.52
N ASN A 146 -1.60 0.69 -20.85
CA ASN A 146 -0.27 0.66 -21.46
C ASN A 146 0.21 -0.77 -21.85
N PHE A 147 -0.71 -1.71 -22.12
CA PHE A 147 -0.42 -3.13 -22.37
C PHE A 147 0.40 -3.35 -23.65
N ILE A 148 -0.04 -2.78 -24.78
CA ILE A 148 0.63 -2.95 -26.07
C ILE A 148 2.06 -2.38 -26.04
N ALA A 149 2.25 -1.25 -25.34
CA ALA A 149 3.56 -0.64 -25.13
C ALA A 149 4.51 -1.54 -24.29
N ARG A 150 3.98 -2.36 -23.37
CA ARG A 150 4.74 -3.30 -22.53
C ARG A 150 5.01 -4.66 -23.18
N LEU A 151 4.57 -4.91 -24.42
CA LEU A 151 4.85 -6.15 -25.15
C LEU A 151 6.32 -6.24 -25.59
N ASN A 152 6.83 -7.49 -25.71
CA ASN A 152 8.15 -7.77 -26.30
C ASN A 152 8.29 -7.10 -27.68
N SER A 153 9.47 -6.52 -27.95
CA SER A 153 9.73 -5.71 -29.15
C SER A 153 9.31 -6.40 -30.46
N ASP A 154 9.65 -7.68 -30.64
CA ASP A 154 9.29 -8.44 -31.85
C ASP A 154 7.77 -8.56 -32.04
N LYS A 155 7.04 -8.81 -30.94
CA LYS A 155 5.57 -8.93 -30.93
C LYS A 155 4.91 -7.58 -31.17
N ARG A 156 5.44 -6.50 -30.57
CA ARG A 156 5.00 -5.12 -30.77
C ARG A 156 5.19 -4.71 -32.24
N GLN A 157 6.36 -4.96 -32.83
CA GLN A 157 6.64 -4.64 -34.23
C GLN A 157 5.79 -5.45 -35.21
N ALA A 158 5.58 -6.75 -34.95
CA ALA A 158 4.71 -7.62 -35.76
C ALA A 158 3.22 -7.22 -35.68
N LEU A 159 2.78 -6.63 -34.57
CA LEU A 159 1.43 -6.07 -34.41
C LEU A 159 1.29 -4.72 -35.12
N LEU A 160 2.20 -3.78 -34.83
CA LEU A 160 2.13 -2.41 -35.36
C LEU A 160 2.22 -2.38 -36.89
N SER A 161 3.13 -3.15 -37.49
CA SER A 161 3.23 -3.26 -38.95
C SER A 161 1.92 -3.73 -39.62
N ARG A 162 1.19 -4.67 -38.99
CA ARG A 162 -0.14 -5.13 -39.46
C ARG A 162 -1.21 -4.05 -39.30
N LEU A 163 -1.16 -3.28 -38.22
CA LEU A 163 -2.08 -2.15 -37.99
C LEU A 163 -1.84 -1.00 -38.96
N THR A 164 -0.58 -0.66 -39.26
CA THR A 164 -0.22 0.36 -40.26
C THR A 164 -0.77 0.01 -41.65
N LEU A 165 -0.65 -1.26 -42.07
CA LEU A 165 -1.22 -1.77 -43.32
C LEU A 165 -2.76 -1.79 -43.35
N LEU A 166 -3.43 -1.81 -42.19
CA LEU A 166 -4.89 -1.69 -42.08
C LEU A 166 -5.36 -0.23 -42.04
N ALA A 167 -4.53 0.69 -41.54
CA ALA A 167 -4.83 2.13 -41.44
C ALA A 167 -4.51 2.92 -42.72
N GLU A 168 -3.72 2.34 -43.64
CA GLU A 168 -3.20 2.94 -44.88
C GLU A 168 -4.27 3.70 -45.69
N SER A 169 -3.88 4.83 -46.30
CA SER A 169 -4.80 5.69 -47.04
C SER A 169 -4.96 5.23 -48.49
N TRP A 170 -6.22 5.06 -48.91
CA TRP A 170 -6.58 4.68 -50.29
C TRP A 170 -6.51 5.87 -51.28
N GLY A 171 -5.83 6.96 -50.92
CA GLY A 171 -5.73 8.19 -51.71
C GLY A 171 -6.73 9.31 -51.34
N GLY A 172 -7.67 9.03 -50.43
CA GLY A 172 -8.62 10.01 -49.90
C GLY A 172 -9.58 10.62 -50.92
N LYS A 173 -10.26 11.70 -50.53
CA LYS A 173 -11.28 12.40 -51.32
C LYS A 173 -10.83 12.81 -52.74
N GLU A 174 -9.63 13.35 -52.89
CA GLU A 174 -9.07 13.80 -54.19
C GLU A 174 -8.95 12.67 -55.23
N ASN A 175 -8.70 11.43 -54.78
CA ASN A 175 -8.61 10.26 -55.66
C ASN A 175 -9.94 9.50 -55.81
N GLY A 176 -11.05 10.05 -55.30
CA GLY A 176 -12.38 9.42 -55.32
C GLY A 176 -12.58 8.32 -54.27
N PHE A 177 -11.80 8.33 -53.19
CA PHE A 177 -11.87 7.39 -52.07
C PHE A 177 -12.26 8.08 -50.75
N GLY A 178 -13.14 9.09 -50.82
CA GLY A 178 -13.66 9.75 -49.62
C GLY A 178 -14.45 8.78 -48.74
N LEU A 179 -14.19 8.76 -47.42
CA LEU A 179 -14.80 7.78 -46.50
C LEU A 179 -16.34 7.76 -46.56
N ALA A 180 -16.98 8.93 -46.68
CA ALA A 180 -18.43 9.05 -46.80
C ALA A 180 -18.98 8.54 -48.16
N GLU A 181 -18.27 8.77 -49.28
CA GLU A 181 -18.63 8.22 -50.59
C GLU A 181 -18.52 6.68 -50.58
N CYS A 182 -17.49 6.13 -49.93
CA CYS A 182 -17.30 4.68 -49.77
C CYS A 182 -18.46 4.00 -48.98
N CYS A 183 -19.10 4.73 -48.07
CA CYS A 183 -20.22 4.24 -47.25
C CYS A 183 -21.58 4.24 -47.98
N LYS A 184 -21.68 4.83 -49.18
CA LYS A 184 -22.89 4.76 -50.01
C LYS A 184 -22.98 3.40 -50.71
N GLU A 185 -24.20 2.86 -50.78
CA GLU A 185 -24.50 1.65 -51.59
C GLU A 185 -24.42 1.99 -53.09
N TYR A 186 -25.06 3.11 -53.47
CA TYR A 186 -25.03 3.71 -54.80
C TYR A 186 -24.38 5.11 -54.69
N PRO A 187 -23.06 5.24 -54.88
CA PRO A 187 -22.40 6.55 -54.89
C PRO A 187 -22.73 7.34 -56.15
N ASP A 188 -22.81 8.67 -56.02
CA ASP A 188 -23.21 9.60 -57.11
C ASP A 188 -22.19 9.66 -58.27
N LYS A 189 -20.96 9.22 -58.00
CA LYS A 189 -19.93 8.89 -59.00
C LYS A 189 -19.66 7.38 -58.90
N PRO A 190 -19.39 6.67 -60.01
CA PRO A 190 -18.89 5.31 -59.91
C PRO A 190 -17.56 5.28 -59.15
N LEU A 191 -17.34 4.26 -58.32
CA LEU A 191 -16.08 4.08 -57.59
C LEU A 191 -14.90 4.04 -58.59
N PRO A 192 -13.73 4.60 -58.24
CA PRO A 192 -12.55 4.54 -59.07
C PRO A 192 -12.22 3.10 -59.50
N ALA A 193 -11.86 2.89 -60.77
CA ALA A 193 -11.51 1.55 -61.27
C ALA A 193 -10.39 0.91 -60.43
N SER A 194 -9.46 1.75 -59.95
CA SER A 194 -8.36 1.40 -59.04
C SER A 194 -8.80 0.70 -57.75
N ALA A 195 -10.06 0.87 -57.31
CA ALA A 195 -10.60 0.21 -56.12
C ALA A 195 -10.65 -1.33 -56.23
N THR A 196 -10.57 -1.87 -57.46
CA THR A 196 -10.54 -3.32 -57.75
C THR A 196 -9.26 -3.75 -58.46
N THR A 197 -8.28 -2.87 -58.60
CA THR A 197 -6.95 -3.20 -59.16
C THR A 197 -5.94 -3.41 -58.04
N LEU A 198 -5.23 -4.52 -58.06
CA LEU A 198 -4.00 -4.68 -57.29
C LEU A 198 -2.85 -4.07 -58.09
N HIS A 199 -2.25 -2.99 -57.59
CA HIS A 199 -0.94 -2.50 -58.04
C HIS A 199 0.01 -2.51 -56.85
N PHE A 200 1.06 -3.34 -56.90
CA PHE A 200 1.99 -3.52 -55.78
C PHE A 200 3.44 -3.56 -56.24
N GLU A 201 4.28 -2.70 -55.68
CA GLU A 201 5.69 -2.54 -56.05
C GLU A 201 6.63 -3.08 -54.94
N PHE A 202 7.64 -3.85 -55.34
CA PHE A 202 8.66 -4.36 -54.43
C PHE A 202 10.02 -4.52 -55.12
N TYR A 203 11.09 -4.58 -54.33
CA TYR A 203 12.43 -4.87 -54.84
C TYR A 203 12.68 -6.38 -54.82
N ALA A 204 13.12 -6.95 -55.93
CA ALA A 204 13.42 -8.37 -56.06
C ALA A 204 14.94 -8.62 -56.11
N GLU A 205 15.40 -9.70 -55.47
CA GLU A 205 16.76 -10.23 -55.63
C GLU A 205 16.81 -11.33 -56.70
N ASN A 206 17.85 -11.34 -57.53
CA ASN A 206 17.99 -12.26 -58.67
C ASN A 206 18.44 -13.67 -58.24
N PRO A 207 17.70 -14.74 -58.59
CA PRO A 207 18.05 -16.11 -58.25
C PRO A 207 18.94 -16.79 -59.30
N THR A 208 20.13 -16.24 -59.63
CA THR A 208 21.08 -16.87 -60.57
C THR A 208 22.55 -16.65 -60.26
N THR A 209 23.20 -17.59 -59.58
CA THR A 209 24.40 -18.31 -60.07
C THR A 209 24.69 -19.53 -59.19
N ASP A 210 25.25 -20.58 -59.77
CA ASP A 210 25.18 -21.93 -59.20
C ASP A 210 26.05 -22.18 -57.96
N ALA A 211 25.58 -23.10 -57.13
CA ALA A 211 26.34 -23.66 -56.03
C ALA A 211 27.44 -24.60 -56.55
N THR A 212 28.70 -24.13 -56.62
CA THR A 212 29.87 -25.02 -56.43
C THR A 212 31.17 -24.26 -56.11
N THR A 213 32.01 -24.92 -55.29
CA THR A 213 33.42 -24.60 -54.96
C THR A 213 33.75 -23.50 -53.93
N ALA A 214 34.60 -23.92 -52.97
CA ALA A 214 35.57 -23.17 -52.17
C ALA A 214 35.09 -22.07 -51.19
N ALA A 215 35.29 -22.34 -49.90
CA ALA A 215 35.37 -21.31 -48.87
C ALA A 215 36.78 -20.68 -48.84
N ASN A 216 36.87 -19.35 -48.72
CA ASN A 216 37.72 -18.69 -47.71
C ASN A 216 37.60 -17.15 -47.71
N THR A 217 37.53 -16.59 -46.50
CA THR A 217 38.03 -15.27 -46.06
C THR A 217 37.93 -14.03 -46.98
N GLY A 218 37.33 -12.94 -46.46
CA GLY A 218 37.83 -11.58 -46.73
C GLY A 218 36.85 -10.56 -47.32
N THR A 219 36.11 -9.91 -46.43
CA THR A 219 35.45 -8.59 -46.58
C THR A 219 35.77 -7.78 -47.86
N LYS A 220 34.86 -7.80 -48.85
CA LYS A 220 34.63 -6.69 -49.79
C LYS A 220 33.13 -6.54 -50.05
N LYS A 221 32.62 -5.31 -50.00
CA LYS A 221 31.24 -5.01 -50.41
C LYS A 221 31.14 -5.14 -51.93
N SER A 222 30.33 -6.08 -52.41
CA SER A 222 29.83 -6.08 -53.79
C SER A 222 28.45 -5.41 -53.79
N GLY A 223 28.13 -4.64 -54.83
CA GLY A 223 26.85 -3.94 -54.92
C GLY A 223 25.75 -4.87 -55.43
N GLN A 224 24.73 -5.12 -54.62
CA GLN A 224 23.48 -5.74 -55.09
C GLN A 224 22.70 -4.71 -55.91
N THR A 225 22.38 -5.04 -57.16
CA THR A 225 21.50 -4.23 -58.02
C THR A 225 20.06 -4.68 -57.83
N ASN A 226 19.37 -4.07 -56.87
CA ASN A 226 17.96 -4.35 -56.61
C ASN A 226 17.09 -3.73 -57.72
N PHE A 227 16.30 -4.56 -58.42
CA PHE A 227 15.36 -4.08 -59.44
C PHE A 227 13.93 -4.02 -58.89
N VAL A 228 13.21 -2.95 -59.23
CA VAL A 228 11.78 -2.82 -58.90
C VAL A 228 10.98 -3.77 -59.78
N THR A 229 10.20 -4.63 -59.15
CA THR A 229 9.19 -5.51 -59.75
C THR A 229 7.81 -5.01 -59.31
N TYR A 230 6.87 -4.96 -60.25
CA TYR A 230 5.48 -4.57 -59.95
C TYR A 230 4.51 -5.70 -60.33
N ILE A 231 3.46 -5.86 -59.53
CA ILE A 231 2.33 -6.74 -59.77
C ILE A 231 1.14 -5.85 -60.08
N HIS A 232 0.61 -5.91 -61.31
CA HIS A 232 -0.60 -5.20 -61.73
C HIS A 232 -1.68 -6.22 -62.15
N ILE A 233 -2.85 -6.19 -61.51
CA ILE A 233 -3.99 -7.08 -61.78
C ILE A 233 -5.27 -6.28 -61.66
N GLU A 234 -6.10 -6.29 -62.70
CA GLU A 234 -7.36 -5.56 -62.72
C GLU A 234 -8.55 -6.48 -62.43
N ASN A 235 -9.60 -5.94 -61.78
CA ASN A 235 -10.83 -6.66 -61.45
C ASN A 235 -10.58 -7.92 -60.58
N VAL A 236 -9.79 -7.76 -59.49
CA VAL A 236 -9.42 -8.83 -58.56
C VAL A 236 -10.64 -9.50 -57.90
N ASP A 237 -11.74 -8.76 -57.77
CA ASP A 237 -13.04 -9.24 -57.31
C ASP A 237 -13.68 -10.28 -58.23
N LYS A 238 -13.47 -10.18 -59.55
CA LYS A 238 -14.10 -11.05 -60.58
C LYS A 238 -13.31 -12.32 -60.88
N LEU A 239 -12.19 -12.55 -60.20
CA LEU A 239 -11.33 -13.73 -60.41
C LEU A 239 -11.91 -15.05 -59.86
N GLY A 240 -12.98 -15.00 -59.06
CA GLY A 240 -13.67 -16.20 -58.55
C GLY A 240 -12.88 -17.06 -57.55
N LYS A 241 -11.72 -16.58 -57.08
CA LYS A 241 -10.82 -17.23 -56.12
C LYS A 241 -10.85 -16.51 -54.77
N THR A 242 -10.45 -17.19 -53.69
CA THR A 242 -10.26 -16.54 -52.38
C THR A 242 -8.97 -15.68 -52.38
N PRO A 243 -8.86 -14.65 -51.52
CA PRO A 243 -7.61 -13.88 -51.35
C PRO A 243 -6.39 -14.76 -51.09
N ALA A 244 -6.54 -15.82 -50.28
CA ALA A 244 -5.48 -16.79 -50.00
C ALA A 244 -5.05 -17.61 -51.23
N GLN A 245 -5.99 -17.96 -52.12
CA GLN A 245 -5.67 -18.66 -53.38
C GLN A 245 -4.96 -17.72 -54.37
N ILE A 246 -5.41 -16.46 -54.47
CA ILE A 246 -4.76 -15.43 -55.29
C ILE A 246 -3.32 -15.19 -54.81
N MET A 247 -3.12 -15.08 -53.50
CA MET A 247 -1.79 -14.91 -52.89
C MET A 247 -0.87 -16.12 -53.18
N ASN A 248 -1.36 -17.34 -52.98
CA ASN A 248 -0.60 -18.57 -53.24
C ASN A 248 -0.21 -18.68 -54.73
N ASP A 249 -1.10 -18.31 -55.66
CA ASP A 249 -0.77 -18.28 -57.09
C ASP A 249 0.24 -17.17 -57.45
N LEU A 250 0.18 -16.00 -56.81
CA LEU A 250 1.16 -14.93 -57.06
C LEU A 250 2.55 -15.26 -56.52
N LEU A 251 2.66 -15.91 -55.36
CA LEU A 251 3.95 -16.35 -54.82
C LEU A 251 4.65 -17.43 -55.66
N LYS A 252 3.92 -18.15 -56.53
CA LYS A 252 4.50 -19.09 -57.51
C LYS A 252 5.09 -18.38 -58.75
N VAL A 253 4.67 -17.14 -59.01
CA VAL A 253 5.03 -16.36 -60.21
C VAL A 253 6.02 -15.23 -59.88
N TYR A 254 5.90 -14.64 -58.69
CA TYR A 254 6.70 -13.49 -58.24
C TYR A 254 7.44 -13.82 -56.95
N ASN A 255 8.77 -13.63 -56.95
CA ASN A 255 9.63 -13.85 -55.78
C ASN A 255 9.52 -12.69 -54.77
N VAL A 256 8.37 -12.56 -54.10
CA VAL A 256 8.07 -11.47 -53.17
C VAL A 256 8.80 -11.70 -51.83
N PRO A 257 9.67 -10.76 -51.36
CA PRO A 257 10.35 -10.89 -50.07
C PRO A 257 9.37 -11.02 -48.90
N GLN A 258 9.71 -11.84 -47.90
CA GLN A 258 8.80 -12.22 -46.80
C GLN A 258 8.18 -11.00 -46.09
N ASP A 259 8.97 -9.96 -45.82
CA ASP A 259 8.56 -8.71 -45.16
C ASP A 259 7.45 -7.95 -45.93
N ARG A 260 7.35 -8.16 -47.26
CA ARG A 260 6.36 -7.54 -48.15
C ARG A 260 5.14 -8.42 -48.40
N GLN A 261 5.17 -9.70 -48.06
CA GLN A 261 4.07 -10.62 -48.35
C GLN A 261 2.78 -10.28 -47.59
N ILE A 262 2.88 -9.81 -46.33
CA ILE A 262 1.69 -9.40 -45.54
C ILE A 262 1.04 -8.13 -46.11
N ALA A 263 1.85 -7.20 -46.64
CA ALA A 263 1.35 -6.00 -47.30
C ALA A 263 0.60 -6.36 -48.60
N LEU A 264 1.23 -7.16 -49.46
CA LEU A 264 0.62 -7.69 -50.69
C LEU A 264 -0.71 -8.43 -50.40
N PHE A 265 -0.74 -9.30 -49.38
CA PHE A 265 -1.96 -10.00 -48.98
C PHE A 265 -3.06 -9.03 -48.50
N THR A 266 -2.71 -7.98 -47.76
CA THR A 266 -3.66 -6.97 -47.28
C THR A 266 -4.25 -6.17 -48.45
N HIS A 267 -3.43 -5.82 -49.44
CA HIS A 267 -3.88 -5.15 -50.67
C HIS A 267 -4.76 -6.06 -51.55
N ILE A 268 -4.42 -7.36 -51.68
CA ILE A 268 -5.28 -8.36 -52.35
C ILE A 268 -6.64 -8.46 -51.64
N ARG A 269 -6.65 -8.58 -50.30
CA ARG A 269 -7.88 -8.65 -49.50
C ARG A 269 -8.75 -7.41 -49.68
N LEU A 270 -8.15 -6.21 -49.77
CA LEU A 270 -8.86 -4.96 -50.05
C LEU A 270 -9.46 -4.95 -51.46
N ALA A 271 -8.66 -5.17 -52.50
CA ALA A 271 -9.10 -5.11 -53.91
C ALA A 271 -10.16 -6.19 -54.26
N HIS A 272 -10.11 -7.36 -53.61
CA HIS A 272 -11.16 -8.38 -53.71
C HIS A 272 -12.45 -8.02 -52.96
N SER A 273 -12.36 -7.16 -51.93
CA SER A 273 -13.49 -6.85 -51.03
C SER A 273 -14.23 -5.57 -51.39
N PHE A 274 -13.63 -4.64 -52.13
CA PHE A 274 -14.16 -3.28 -52.25
C PHE A 274 -15.45 -3.16 -53.10
N SER A 275 -15.69 -4.08 -54.03
CA SER A 275 -16.90 -4.03 -54.88
C SER A 275 -18.17 -4.48 -54.16
N ASP A 276 -18.09 -5.45 -53.22
CA ASP A 276 -19.18 -5.83 -52.32
C ASP A 276 -19.41 -4.72 -51.28
N TYR A 277 -20.63 -4.17 -51.24
CA TYR A 277 -20.99 -3.11 -50.31
C TYR A 277 -20.74 -3.49 -48.84
N ARG A 278 -21.09 -4.71 -48.43
CA ARG A 278 -20.97 -5.14 -47.02
C ARG A 278 -19.50 -5.24 -46.62
N ARG A 279 -18.66 -5.79 -47.49
CA ARG A 279 -17.21 -5.90 -47.24
C ARG A 279 -16.50 -4.54 -47.32
N ARG A 280 -16.94 -3.64 -48.22
CA ARG A 280 -16.47 -2.24 -48.27
C ARG A 280 -16.74 -1.51 -46.95
N LEU A 281 -17.94 -1.64 -46.38
CA LEU A 281 -18.27 -1.10 -45.05
C LEU A 281 -17.36 -1.67 -43.95
N GLN A 282 -17.08 -2.98 -43.97
CA GLN A 282 -16.15 -3.61 -43.02
C GLN A 282 -14.71 -3.10 -43.19
N CYS A 283 -14.26 -2.84 -44.42
CA CYS A 283 -12.94 -2.26 -44.69
C CYS A 283 -12.82 -0.82 -44.15
N VAL A 284 -13.86 0.00 -44.30
CA VAL A 284 -13.93 1.34 -43.69
C VAL A 284 -13.87 1.25 -42.17
N HIS A 285 -14.67 0.37 -41.57
CA HIS A 285 -14.67 0.18 -40.12
C HIS A 285 -13.30 -0.29 -39.59
N ALA A 286 -12.66 -1.24 -40.28
CA ALA A 286 -11.34 -1.75 -39.89
C ALA A 286 -10.24 -0.67 -39.98
N ARG A 287 -10.29 0.19 -41.01
CA ARG A 287 -9.36 1.33 -41.16
C ARG A 287 -9.50 2.32 -40.00
N LEU A 288 -10.73 2.66 -39.62
CA LEU A 288 -11.03 3.56 -38.50
C LEU A 288 -10.57 2.98 -37.14
N GLN A 289 -10.84 1.69 -36.88
CA GLN A 289 -10.37 1.01 -35.67
C GLN A 289 -8.83 0.90 -35.63
N ALA A 290 -8.19 0.47 -36.72
CA ALA A 290 -6.73 0.35 -36.80
C ALA A 290 -6.03 1.70 -36.58
N LEU A 291 -6.54 2.77 -37.20
CA LEU A 291 -6.05 4.13 -36.96
C LEU A 291 -6.22 4.54 -35.49
N SER A 292 -7.38 4.28 -34.88
CA SER A 292 -7.63 4.58 -33.46
C SER A 292 -6.62 3.90 -32.53
N ILE A 293 -6.27 2.63 -32.81
CA ILE A 293 -5.29 1.85 -32.02
C ILE A 293 -3.88 2.43 -32.16
N LEU A 294 -3.44 2.75 -33.39
CA LEU A 294 -2.13 3.36 -33.63
C LEU A 294 -2.00 4.72 -32.94
N VAL A 295 -3.07 5.52 -32.98
CA VAL A 295 -3.15 6.84 -32.32
C VAL A 295 -2.97 6.71 -30.81
N TYR A 296 -3.69 5.80 -30.14
CA TYR A 296 -3.55 5.60 -28.69
C TYR A 296 -2.19 5.05 -28.24
N ASN A 297 -1.40 4.46 -29.14
CA ASN A 297 -0.05 3.96 -28.83
C ASN A 297 1.07 4.98 -29.09
N SER A 298 0.76 6.17 -29.61
CA SER A 298 1.72 7.24 -29.94
C SER A 298 2.78 6.91 -31.01
N GLU A 299 2.72 5.74 -31.66
CA GLU A 299 3.67 5.24 -32.68
C GLU A 299 3.56 5.95 -34.05
N LEU A 300 3.14 7.22 -34.06
CA LEU A 300 2.87 8.00 -35.27
C LEU A 300 4.05 8.87 -35.72
N GLU A 301 5.09 9.03 -34.92
CA GLU A 301 6.13 10.06 -35.15
C GLU A 301 6.80 9.99 -36.52
N GLU A 302 7.06 8.79 -37.07
CA GLU A 302 7.67 8.62 -38.39
C GLU A 302 6.65 8.63 -39.57
N ASN A 303 5.38 8.31 -39.32
CA ASN A 303 4.39 8.01 -40.39
C ASN A 303 3.10 8.86 -40.34
N ALA A 304 2.98 9.82 -39.42
CA ALA A 304 1.78 10.64 -39.20
C ALA A 304 1.24 11.29 -40.49
N HIS A 305 2.13 11.82 -41.33
CA HIS A 305 1.76 12.51 -42.57
C HIS A 305 1.15 11.59 -43.65
N SER A 306 1.40 10.27 -43.59
CA SER A 306 0.83 9.28 -44.51
C SER A 306 -0.53 8.77 -44.02
N LEU A 307 -0.65 8.51 -42.72
CA LEU A 307 -1.86 7.94 -42.11
C LEU A 307 -2.95 8.99 -41.80
N LEU A 308 -2.56 10.20 -41.41
CA LEU A 308 -3.47 11.31 -41.06
C LEU A 308 -3.47 12.37 -42.17
N HIS A 309 -3.93 11.98 -43.36
CA HIS A 309 -3.90 12.81 -44.57
C HIS A 309 -4.67 14.14 -44.41
N PRO A 310 -4.26 15.24 -45.09
CA PRO A 310 -5.01 16.49 -45.10
C PRO A 310 -6.46 16.27 -45.58
N GLY A 311 -7.43 16.79 -44.83
CA GLY A 311 -8.87 16.55 -45.09
C GLY A 311 -9.49 15.35 -44.35
N LEU A 312 -8.71 14.48 -43.67
CA LEU A 312 -9.25 13.33 -42.94
C LEU A 312 -10.29 13.72 -41.87
N LEU A 313 -10.12 14.86 -41.19
CA LEU A 313 -11.10 15.34 -40.20
C LEU A 313 -12.45 15.72 -40.83
N GLU A 314 -12.42 16.26 -42.05
CA GLU A 314 -13.62 16.59 -42.82
C GLU A 314 -14.31 15.30 -43.31
N GLU A 315 -13.54 14.35 -43.86
CA GLU A 315 -14.07 13.03 -44.25
C GLU A 315 -14.69 12.25 -43.07
N LEU A 316 -14.19 12.45 -41.84
CA LEU A 316 -14.77 11.88 -40.63
C LEU A 316 -16.10 12.55 -40.24
N VAL A 317 -16.24 13.87 -40.38
CA VAL A 317 -17.51 14.57 -40.10
C VAL A 317 -18.56 14.31 -41.20
N GLU A 318 -18.16 14.30 -42.48
CA GLU A 318 -19.05 13.90 -43.59
C GLU A 318 -19.65 12.50 -43.38
N LEU A 319 -18.90 11.58 -42.75
CA LEU A 319 -19.37 10.24 -42.42
C LEU A 319 -20.39 10.24 -41.25
N LEU A 320 -20.26 11.18 -40.29
CA LEU A 320 -21.24 11.38 -39.22
C LEU A 320 -22.55 12.01 -39.74
N GLU A 321 -22.47 12.91 -40.72
CA GLU A 321 -23.62 13.59 -41.34
C GLU A 321 -24.52 12.67 -42.19
N LEU A 322 -24.04 11.49 -42.60
CA LEU A 322 -24.85 10.53 -43.35
C LEU A 322 -26.16 10.21 -42.60
N PRO A 323 -27.33 10.05 -43.26
CA PRO A 323 -28.61 9.88 -42.57
C PRO A 323 -29.00 8.41 -42.26
N HIS A 324 -28.32 7.42 -42.84
CA HIS A 324 -28.80 6.03 -42.84
C HIS A 324 -28.68 5.31 -41.49
N ALA A 325 -29.70 4.54 -41.09
CA ALA A 325 -29.74 3.85 -39.81
C ALA A 325 -28.74 2.68 -39.67
N HIS A 326 -28.35 2.02 -40.78
CA HIS A 326 -27.44 0.86 -40.76
C HIS A 326 -25.95 1.22 -40.63
N LEU A 327 -25.58 2.51 -40.68
CA LEU A 327 -24.18 2.98 -40.60
C LEU A 327 -23.74 3.34 -39.17
N VAL A 328 -24.54 3.00 -38.16
CA VAL A 328 -24.32 3.36 -36.74
C VAL A 328 -22.93 3.01 -36.22
N GLU A 329 -22.45 1.77 -36.40
CA GLU A 329 -21.12 1.39 -35.90
C GLU A 329 -19.98 2.14 -36.58
N ILE A 330 -20.17 2.54 -37.84
CA ILE A 330 -19.15 3.29 -38.59
C ILE A 330 -19.12 4.74 -38.11
N ARG A 331 -20.28 5.35 -37.79
CA ARG A 331 -20.33 6.66 -37.10
C ARG A 331 -19.73 6.59 -35.70
N ALA A 332 -20.03 5.53 -34.94
CA ALA A 332 -19.44 5.30 -33.64
C ALA A 332 -17.91 5.12 -33.75
N ALA A 333 -17.42 4.40 -34.77
CA ALA A 333 -15.99 4.27 -35.08
C ALA A 333 -15.34 5.60 -35.50
N ALA A 334 -16.01 6.43 -36.29
CA ALA A 334 -15.51 7.76 -36.64
C ALA A 334 -15.40 8.68 -35.41
N LEU A 335 -16.39 8.68 -34.50
CA LEU A 335 -16.31 9.38 -33.22
C LEU A 335 -15.22 8.81 -32.30
N ARG A 336 -15.05 7.48 -32.24
CA ARG A 336 -13.93 6.83 -31.52
C ARG A 336 -12.57 7.25 -32.12
N THR A 337 -12.49 7.44 -33.43
CA THR A 337 -11.29 7.93 -34.14
C THR A 337 -11.01 9.41 -33.86
N LEU A 338 -12.02 10.28 -33.94
CA LEU A 338 -11.89 11.69 -33.54
C LEU A 338 -11.49 11.81 -32.06
N THR A 339 -12.05 10.97 -31.20
CA THR A 339 -11.69 10.87 -29.78
C THR A 339 -10.23 10.49 -29.59
N SER A 340 -9.71 9.52 -30.33
CA SER A 340 -8.28 9.16 -30.22
C SER A 340 -7.40 10.30 -30.71
N ILE A 341 -7.75 10.97 -31.83
CA ILE A 341 -6.96 12.09 -32.39
C ILE A 341 -6.82 13.25 -31.40
N ILE A 342 -7.82 13.54 -30.56
CA ILE A 342 -7.71 14.54 -29.47
C ILE A 342 -6.52 14.23 -28.53
N HIS A 343 -6.18 12.96 -28.30
CA HIS A 343 -5.08 12.59 -27.39
C HIS A 343 -3.68 12.87 -27.98
N LEU A 344 -3.57 13.21 -29.28
CA LEU A 344 -2.31 13.60 -29.93
C LEU A 344 -1.91 15.06 -29.64
N ASP A 345 -2.81 15.89 -29.11
CA ASP A 345 -2.59 17.34 -28.94
C ASP A 345 -1.48 17.67 -27.91
N ARG A 346 -0.95 16.64 -27.21
CA ARG A 346 0.28 16.71 -26.41
C ARG A 346 1.55 16.94 -27.25
N ASN A 347 1.52 16.80 -28.58
CA ASN A 347 2.67 17.04 -29.45
C ASN A 347 2.70 18.50 -29.96
N PRO A 348 3.71 19.32 -29.60
CA PRO A 348 3.77 20.75 -29.93
C PRO A 348 3.94 21.05 -31.42
N HIS A 349 4.17 20.05 -32.28
CA HIS A 349 4.27 20.21 -33.73
C HIS A 349 2.95 19.95 -34.47
N PHE A 350 1.88 19.53 -33.78
CA PHE A 350 0.64 19.09 -34.46
C PHE A 350 -0.68 19.43 -33.72
N PRO A 351 -0.94 20.71 -33.36
CA PRO A 351 -2.18 21.11 -32.71
C PRO A 351 -3.39 20.88 -33.62
N LYS A 352 -4.21 19.87 -33.31
CA LYS A 352 -5.41 19.49 -34.08
C LYS A 352 -6.72 19.81 -33.36
N LEU A 353 -6.70 20.09 -32.05
CA LEU A 353 -7.90 20.36 -31.27
C LEU A 353 -8.76 21.50 -31.87
N ASN A 354 -8.16 22.64 -32.21
CA ASN A 354 -8.90 23.76 -32.83
C ASN A 354 -9.49 23.38 -34.20
N MET A 355 -8.75 22.62 -35.03
CA MET A 355 -9.27 22.13 -36.31
C MET A 355 -10.43 21.14 -36.12
N ILE A 356 -10.42 20.33 -35.05
CA ILE A 356 -11.56 19.47 -34.68
C ILE A 356 -12.76 20.32 -34.25
N ILE A 357 -12.55 21.37 -33.44
CA ILE A 357 -13.60 22.30 -33.00
C ILE A 357 -14.26 22.98 -34.21
N ASP A 358 -13.46 23.51 -35.15
CA ASP A 358 -13.97 24.19 -36.34
C ASP A 358 -14.71 23.22 -37.28
N VAL A 359 -14.11 22.06 -37.62
CA VAL A 359 -14.70 21.10 -38.58
C VAL A 359 -15.93 20.40 -38.01
N THR A 360 -16.07 20.26 -36.68
CA THR A 360 -17.30 19.77 -36.04
C THR A 360 -18.33 20.87 -35.77
N GLY A 361 -17.96 22.16 -35.93
CA GLY A 361 -18.76 23.32 -35.57
C GLY A 361 -19.02 23.45 -34.06
N ALA A 362 -18.17 22.87 -33.22
CA ALA A 362 -18.39 22.78 -31.77
C ALA A 362 -18.41 24.15 -31.05
N ASN A 363 -17.93 25.21 -31.67
CA ASN A 363 -17.98 26.59 -31.17
C ASN A 363 -19.29 27.33 -31.48
N SER A 364 -20.21 26.75 -32.26
CA SER A 364 -21.45 27.38 -32.73
C SER A 364 -22.70 26.70 -32.19
N TYR A 365 -23.67 27.47 -31.68
CA TYR A 365 -24.96 26.93 -31.20
C TYR A 365 -25.70 26.11 -32.28
N HIS A 366 -25.54 26.49 -33.56
CA HIS A 366 -26.12 25.80 -34.71
C HIS A 366 -25.14 24.86 -35.45
N GLY A 367 -23.94 24.62 -34.88
CA GLY A 367 -22.98 23.68 -35.44
C GLY A 367 -23.48 22.24 -35.41
N PHE A 368 -22.96 21.41 -36.32
CA PHE A 368 -23.39 20.02 -36.48
C PHE A 368 -23.30 19.23 -35.16
N PHE A 369 -22.17 19.30 -34.46
CA PHE A 369 -21.95 18.51 -33.25
C PHE A 369 -22.86 18.90 -32.05
N PRO A 370 -23.03 20.20 -31.68
CA PRO A 370 -24.01 20.61 -30.68
C PRO A 370 -25.45 20.24 -31.03
N VAL A 371 -25.83 20.33 -32.31
CA VAL A 371 -27.16 19.88 -32.79
C VAL A 371 -27.32 18.36 -32.64
N LEU A 372 -26.31 17.58 -33.05
CA LEU A 372 -26.31 16.11 -32.93
C LEU A 372 -26.45 15.65 -31.48
N ILE A 373 -25.74 16.29 -30.53
CA ILE A 373 -25.91 15.98 -29.10
C ILE A 373 -27.32 16.35 -28.63
N ARG A 374 -27.86 17.52 -28.98
CA ARG A 374 -29.22 17.90 -28.58
C ARG A 374 -30.28 16.94 -29.14
N THR A 375 -30.13 16.47 -30.37
CA THR A 375 -30.98 15.42 -30.95
C THR A 375 -30.85 14.11 -30.18
N CYS A 376 -29.62 13.65 -29.89
CA CYS A 376 -29.38 12.46 -29.06
C CYS A 376 -30.06 12.57 -27.69
N ILE A 377 -29.88 13.69 -26.98
CA ILE A 377 -30.49 13.93 -25.66
C ILE A 377 -32.01 13.96 -25.75
N SER A 378 -32.57 14.66 -26.74
CA SER A 378 -34.02 14.74 -26.95
C SER A 378 -34.64 13.37 -27.24
N THR A 379 -33.98 12.54 -28.05
CA THR A 379 -34.44 11.17 -28.37
C THR A 379 -34.31 10.22 -27.18
N LEU A 380 -33.26 10.35 -26.35
CA LEU A 380 -33.09 9.53 -25.14
C LEU A 380 -34.11 9.88 -24.04
N ILE A 381 -34.39 11.18 -23.82
CA ILE A 381 -35.29 11.63 -22.75
C ILE A 381 -36.78 11.45 -23.14
N SER A 382 -37.11 11.46 -24.43
CA SER A 382 -38.51 11.35 -24.91
C SER A 382 -39.08 9.93 -24.71
N PRO A 383 -40.21 9.77 -23.98
CA PRO A 383 -40.89 8.47 -23.89
C PRO A 383 -41.62 8.17 -25.22
N GLN A 384 -40.92 7.50 -26.13
CA GLN A 384 -41.38 7.15 -27.48
C GLN A 384 -42.18 5.84 -27.50
N PRO A 385 -43.46 5.82 -27.95
CA PRO A 385 -44.21 4.57 -28.16
C PRO A 385 -43.93 3.90 -29.51
N GLU A 386 -43.52 4.66 -30.54
CA GLU A 386 -43.41 4.19 -31.93
C GLU A 386 -42.12 4.63 -32.67
N GLY A 387 -41.16 5.24 -31.95
CA GLY A 387 -39.85 5.63 -32.50
C GLY A 387 -38.77 4.57 -32.23
N GLN A 388 -37.84 4.38 -33.17
CA GLN A 388 -36.61 3.63 -32.87
C GLN A 388 -35.75 4.42 -31.86
N PRO A 389 -35.23 3.78 -30.79
CA PRO A 389 -34.40 4.47 -29.80
C PRO A 389 -33.09 4.97 -30.43
N PHE A 390 -32.50 6.01 -29.84
CA PHE A 390 -31.21 6.52 -30.35
C PHE A 390 -30.13 5.42 -30.18
N PRO A 391 -29.35 5.09 -31.23
CA PRO A 391 -28.46 3.94 -31.17
C PRO A 391 -27.37 4.05 -30.08
N LEU A 392 -27.36 3.07 -29.18
CA LEU A 392 -26.59 3.11 -27.93
C LEU A 392 -25.07 3.27 -28.13
N SER A 393 -24.50 2.54 -29.10
CA SER A 393 -23.08 2.60 -29.42
C SER A 393 -22.65 3.97 -29.94
N LEU A 394 -23.55 4.66 -30.65
CA LEU A 394 -23.36 6.03 -31.12
C LEU A 394 -23.49 7.04 -29.96
N ALA A 395 -24.47 6.88 -29.06
CA ALA A 395 -24.57 7.69 -27.85
C ALA A 395 -23.32 7.55 -26.96
N THR A 396 -22.86 6.31 -26.76
CA THR A 396 -21.66 6.00 -25.98
C THR A 396 -20.38 6.57 -26.59
N ALA A 397 -20.30 6.64 -27.93
CA ALA A 397 -19.22 7.34 -28.62
C ALA A 397 -19.33 8.87 -28.48
N LEU A 398 -20.52 9.46 -28.68
CA LEU A 398 -20.79 10.90 -28.53
C LEU A 398 -20.44 11.41 -27.12
N PHE A 399 -20.92 10.74 -26.07
CA PHE A 399 -20.60 11.12 -24.68
C PHE A 399 -19.14 10.85 -24.29
N SER A 400 -18.42 9.95 -25.00
CA SER A 400 -16.98 9.80 -24.79
C SER A 400 -16.24 10.97 -25.44
N PHE A 401 -16.54 11.27 -26.71
CA PHE A 401 -15.93 12.37 -27.46
C PHE A 401 -16.16 13.72 -26.76
N LEU A 402 -17.39 13.98 -26.30
CA LEU A 402 -17.73 15.18 -25.53
C LEU A 402 -16.89 15.35 -24.26
N TYR A 403 -16.72 14.27 -23.48
CA TYR A 403 -15.92 14.28 -22.25
C TYR A 403 -14.43 14.55 -22.53
N HIS A 404 -13.86 13.89 -23.54
CA HIS A 404 -12.48 14.12 -23.94
C HIS A 404 -12.29 15.52 -24.56
N LEU A 405 -13.29 16.10 -25.23
CA LEU A 405 -13.27 17.48 -25.70
C LEU A 405 -13.28 18.48 -24.54
N SER A 406 -14.17 18.32 -23.55
CA SER A 406 -14.18 19.18 -22.35
C SER A 406 -12.94 19.05 -21.46
N SER A 407 -12.14 17.98 -21.63
CA SER A 407 -10.91 17.77 -20.87
C SER A 407 -9.77 18.73 -21.25
N TYR A 408 -9.95 19.54 -22.30
CA TYR A 408 -9.02 20.57 -22.75
C TYR A 408 -9.69 21.95 -22.69
N GLU A 409 -8.93 22.98 -22.34
CA GLU A 409 -9.42 24.34 -22.09
C GLU A 409 -10.21 24.92 -23.28
N ALA A 410 -9.60 24.98 -24.47
CA ALA A 410 -10.26 25.44 -25.70
C ALA A 410 -11.49 24.59 -26.10
N GLY A 411 -11.52 23.30 -25.72
CA GLY A 411 -12.69 22.44 -25.92
C GLY A 411 -13.83 22.78 -24.97
N SER A 412 -13.54 23.10 -23.71
CA SER A 412 -14.53 23.61 -22.77
C SER A 412 -15.02 25.02 -23.14
N GLU A 413 -14.15 25.93 -23.61
CA GLU A 413 -14.57 27.24 -24.16
C GLU A 413 -15.57 27.09 -25.30
N ALA A 414 -15.32 26.19 -26.25
CA ALA A 414 -16.25 25.91 -27.36
C ALA A 414 -17.60 25.38 -26.86
N LEU A 415 -17.60 24.51 -25.84
CA LEU A 415 -18.82 23.94 -25.26
C LEU A 415 -19.64 24.97 -24.44
N VAL A 416 -18.98 25.99 -23.87
CA VAL A 416 -19.66 27.20 -23.35
C VAL A 416 -20.27 27.98 -24.51
N SER A 417 -19.48 28.33 -25.54
CA SER A 417 -19.90 29.24 -26.61
C SER A 417 -21.08 28.71 -27.44
N CYS A 418 -21.18 27.39 -27.62
CA CYS A 418 -22.34 26.78 -28.28
C CYS A 418 -23.53 26.48 -27.35
N GLY A 419 -23.44 26.76 -26.04
CA GLY A 419 -24.56 26.66 -25.09
C GLY A 419 -24.92 25.22 -24.69
N MET A 420 -23.95 24.42 -24.27
CA MET A 420 -24.21 23.02 -23.89
C MET A 420 -24.74 22.81 -22.47
N MET A 421 -24.52 23.77 -21.56
CA MET A 421 -24.90 23.66 -20.13
C MET A 421 -26.38 23.26 -19.94
N GLU A 422 -27.31 24.00 -20.54
CA GLU A 422 -28.76 23.70 -20.49
C GLU A 422 -29.10 22.31 -21.05
N SER A 423 -28.34 21.85 -22.04
CA SER A 423 -28.57 20.55 -22.69
C SER A 423 -28.12 19.40 -21.80
N LEU A 424 -27.01 19.55 -21.09
CA LEU A 424 -26.47 18.55 -20.15
C LEU A 424 -27.29 18.45 -18.87
N LEU A 425 -27.79 19.59 -18.36
CA LEU A 425 -28.68 19.62 -17.19
C LEU A 425 -30.01 18.87 -17.44
N LYS A 426 -30.48 18.79 -18.69
CA LYS A 426 -31.66 17.96 -19.03
C LYS A 426 -31.40 16.46 -18.83
N ILE A 427 -30.18 15.98 -19.10
CA ILE A 427 -29.79 14.58 -18.84
C ILE A 427 -29.77 14.31 -17.33
N ILE A 428 -29.20 15.23 -16.54
CA ILE A 428 -29.07 15.06 -15.08
C ILE A 428 -30.45 14.93 -14.42
N ASN A 429 -31.43 15.71 -14.88
CA ASN A 429 -32.82 15.67 -14.40
C ASN A 429 -33.67 14.51 -15.00
N TRP A 430 -33.10 13.62 -15.83
CA TRP A 430 -33.84 12.52 -16.45
C TRP A 430 -34.03 11.33 -15.49
N PRO A 431 -35.26 10.92 -15.13
CA PRO A 431 -35.53 9.88 -14.12
C PRO A 431 -35.25 8.44 -14.57
N GLY A 432 -34.58 8.22 -15.71
CA GLY A 432 -34.20 6.89 -16.19
C GLY A 432 -33.24 6.18 -15.23
N SER A 433 -33.61 4.96 -14.80
CA SER A 433 -32.87 4.14 -13.83
C SER A 433 -32.12 2.95 -14.44
N GLU A 434 -32.08 2.86 -15.77
CA GLU A 434 -31.38 1.80 -16.51
C GLU A 434 -29.86 2.01 -16.45
N PHE A 435 -29.11 0.91 -16.61
CA PHE A 435 -27.65 0.86 -16.42
C PHE A 435 -26.90 1.92 -17.26
N GLU A 436 -27.27 2.02 -18.55
CA GLU A 436 -26.65 2.93 -19.50
C GLU A 436 -26.93 4.40 -19.15
N HIS A 437 -28.15 4.69 -18.67
CA HIS A 437 -28.59 6.03 -18.29
C HIS A 437 -27.72 6.60 -17.15
N LEU A 438 -27.37 5.77 -16.15
CA LEU A 438 -26.42 6.15 -15.10
C LEU A 438 -25.05 6.55 -15.68
N THR A 439 -24.55 5.83 -16.70
CA THR A 439 -23.24 6.15 -17.31
C THR A 439 -23.27 7.47 -18.10
N PHE A 440 -24.36 7.77 -18.79
CA PHE A 440 -24.54 9.05 -19.50
C PHE A 440 -24.67 10.22 -18.52
N VAL A 441 -25.43 10.06 -17.43
CA VAL A 441 -25.54 11.07 -16.38
C VAL A 441 -24.18 11.30 -15.70
N THR A 442 -23.42 10.24 -15.40
CA THR A 442 -22.07 10.36 -14.80
C THR A 442 -21.12 11.14 -15.73
N ARG A 443 -21.16 10.89 -17.04
CA ARG A 443 -20.36 11.65 -18.01
C ARG A 443 -20.84 13.11 -18.13
N ALA A 444 -22.15 13.35 -18.14
CA ALA A 444 -22.70 14.72 -18.16
C ALA A 444 -22.29 15.52 -16.91
N VAL A 445 -22.30 14.90 -15.73
CA VAL A 445 -21.80 15.51 -14.47
C VAL A 445 -20.31 15.88 -14.60
N ARG A 446 -19.45 14.97 -15.09
CA ARG A 446 -18.02 15.25 -15.30
C ARG A 446 -17.76 16.33 -16.37
N VAL A 447 -18.54 16.37 -17.45
CA VAL A 447 -18.45 17.42 -18.48
C VAL A 447 -18.84 18.78 -17.91
N ILE A 448 -19.91 18.85 -17.10
CA ILE A 448 -20.29 20.10 -16.42
C ILE A 448 -19.19 20.53 -15.45
N ASP A 449 -18.64 19.64 -14.61
CA ASP A 449 -17.57 19.98 -13.66
C ASP A 449 -16.34 20.61 -14.34
N LEU A 450 -15.98 20.13 -15.53
CA LEU A 450 -14.91 20.70 -16.37
C LEU A 450 -15.30 22.08 -16.93
N ILE A 451 -16.49 22.22 -17.51
CA ILE A 451 -16.98 23.48 -18.11
C ILE A 451 -17.22 24.57 -17.06
N THR A 452 -17.68 24.20 -15.86
CA THR A 452 -17.99 25.10 -14.75
C THR A 452 -16.75 25.81 -14.20
N ASN A 453 -15.54 25.32 -14.47
CA ASN A 453 -14.30 26.07 -14.21
C ASN A 453 -14.17 27.35 -15.07
N ILE A 454 -14.85 27.40 -16.22
CA ILE A 454 -14.83 28.53 -17.16
C ILE A 454 -16.13 29.34 -17.05
N ASP A 455 -17.29 28.68 -17.15
CA ASP A 455 -18.61 29.33 -17.06
C ASP A 455 -19.37 28.92 -15.79
N MET A 456 -18.91 29.48 -14.67
CA MET A 456 -19.55 29.36 -13.37
C MET A 456 -20.92 30.08 -13.32
N GLN A 457 -21.08 31.16 -14.08
CA GLN A 457 -22.30 31.99 -14.07
C GLN A 457 -23.44 31.34 -14.85
N GLY A 458 -23.18 30.74 -16.00
CA GLY A 458 -24.16 29.97 -16.77
C GLY A 458 -24.67 28.74 -16.01
N PHE A 459 -23.80 28.07 -15.25
CA PHE A 459 -24.22 26.98 -14.35
C PHE A 459 -25.22 27.46 -13.28
N GLN A 460 -24.96 28.62 -12.66
CA GLN A 460 -25.87 29.21 -11.68
C GLN A 460 -27.18 29.69 -12.32
N ALA A 461 -27.11 30.37 -13.47
CA ALA A 461 -28.26 30.92 -14.19
C ALA A 461 -29.25 29.84 -14.69
N HIS A 462 -28.75 28.64 -15.02
CA HIS A 462 -29.59 27.49 -15.37
C HIS A 462 -30.05 26.64 -14.16
N GLY A 463 -29.79 27.07 -12.92
CA GLY A 463 -30.21 26.34 -11.71
C GLY A 463 -29.48 25.00 -11.52
N GLY A 464 -28.23 24.90 -11.99
CA GLY A 464 -27.48 23.65 -12.04
C GLY A 464 -27.30 22.98 -10.68
N LEU A 465 -27.03 23.74 -9.62
CA LEU A 465 -26.84 23.23 -8.26
C LEU A 465 -28.08 22.49 -7.74
N ALA A 466 -29.27 23.03 -7.99
CA ALA A 466 -30.53 22.38 -7.63
C ALA A 466 -30.75 21.08 -8.44
N SER A 467 -30.37 21.05 -9.71
CA SER A 467 -30.43 19.84 -10.54
C SER A 467 -29.53 18.72 -10.02
N PHE A 468 -28.32 19.05 -9.55
CA PHE A 468 -27.38 18.09 -8.95
C PHE A 468 -27.91 17.53 -7.62
N ILE A 469 -28.43 18.39 -6.74
CA ILE A 469 -29.02 17.98 -5.45
C ILE A 469 -30.27 17.11 -5.65
N ASN A 470 -31.15 17.49 -6.59
CA ASN A 470 -32.32 16.69 -6.94
C ASN A 470 -31.93 15.31 -7.49
N ARG A 471 -30.92 15.24 -8.38
CA ARG A 471 -30.45 13.94 -8.90
C ARG A 471 -29.80 13.08 -7.82
N LEU A 472 -29.04 13.68 -6.90
CA LEU A 472 -28.49 12.97 -5.75
C LEU A 472 -29.60 12.31 -4.92
N ASP A 473 -30.64 13.08 -4.56
CA ASP A 473 -31.75 12.56 -3.76
C ASP A 473 -32.60 11.53 -4.52
N MET A 474 -32.76 11.66 -5.83
CA MET A 474 -33.38 10.63 -6.67
C MET A 474 -32.63 9.29 -6.61
N GLU A 475 -31.32 9.27 -6.77
CA GLU A 475 -30.51 8.03 -6.71
C GLU A 475 -30.47 7.45 -5.27
N VAL A 476 -30.38 8.30 -4.24
CA VAL A 476 -30.47 7.85 -2.84
C VAL A 476 -31.85 7.29 -2.51
N ASN A 477 -32.93 7.86 -3.05
CA ASN A 477 -34.30 7.32 -2.93
C ASN A 477 -34.53 5.99 -3.67
N VAL A 478 -33.70 5.63 -4.65
CA VAL A 478 -33.66 4.26 -5.18
C VAL A 478 -32.92 3.34 -4.19
N CYS A 479 -31.75 3.74 -3.70
CA CYS A 479 -30.98 2.96 -2.72
C CYS A 479 -31.76 2.68 -1.42
N ARG A 480 -32.52 3.65 -0.90
CA ARG A 480 -33.42 3.51 0.27
C ARG A 480 -34.44 2.36 0.13
N LYS A 481 -34.80 1.97 -1.09
CA LYS A 481 -35.70 0.82 -1.36
C LYS A 481 -34.97 -0.52 -1.34
N GLU A 482 -33.66 -0.51 -1.61
CA GLU A 482 -32.81 -1.70 -1.60
C GLU A 482 -32.26 -2.01 -0.19
N GLN A 483 -31.98 -0.94 0.57
CA GLN A 483 -31.45 -0.89 1.93
C GLN A 483 -32.18 0.25 2.68
N PRO A 484 -33.21 -0.03 3.51
CA PRO A 484 -34.04 1.01 4.14
C PRO A 484 -33.55 1.48 5.52
N PHE A 485 -32.40 1.01 5.99
CA PHE A 485 -31.85 1.36 7.30
C PHE A 485 -31.37 2.81 7.33
N GLU A 486 -31.70 3.57 8.38
CA GLU A 486 -31.07 4.84 8.72
C GLU A 486 -30.79 4.86 10.23
N ILE A 487 -29.72 5.54 10.65
CA ILE A 487 -29.41 5.71 12.07
C ILE A 487 -30.38 6.73 12.68
N GLU A 488 -31.20 6.30 13.63
CA GLU A 488 -31.91 7.21 14.54
C GLU A 488 -30.99 7.55 15.73
N PRO A 489 -30.50 8.80 15.87
CA PRO A 489 -29.61 9.16 16.97
C PRO A 489 -30.38 9.22 18.29
N MET A 490 -29.94 8.44 19.28
CA MET A 490 -30.52 8.36 20.63
C MET A 490 -30.66 9.75 21.28
N HIS A 491 -31.91 10.23 21.38
CA HIS A 491 -32.24 11.40 22.18
C HIS A 491 -32.21 11.04 23.68
N TYR A 492 -31.06 11.23 24.31
CA TYR A 492 -30.98 11.34 25.76
C TYR A 492 -31.82 12.54 26.21
N GLN A 493 -32.98 12.28 26.82
CA GLN A 493 -33.83 13.34 27.34
C GLN A 493 -33.15 14.03 28.53
N ASP A 494 -32.75 15.29 28.37
CA ASP A 494 -32.27 16.13 29.47
C ASP A 494 -33.39 16.31 30.51
N ASN A 495 -33.30 15.57 31.62
CA ASN A 495 -34.27 15.62 32.71
C ASN A 495 -33.99 16.84 33.62
N SER A 496 -33.92 18.02 33.00
CA SER A 496 -33.54 19.29 33.62
C SER A 496 -34.78 20.13 33.91
N GLN A 497 -35.15 20.21 35.19
CA GLN A 497 -36.27 21.04 35.64
C GLN A 497 -35.95 22.54 35.46
N ALA A 498 -36.62 23.20 34.52
CA ALA A 498 -36.54 24.65 34.32
C ALA A 498 -37.95 25.28 34.30
N THR A 499 -38.14 26.23 35.22
CA THR A 499 -39.41 26.90 35.56
C THR A 499 -40.13 27.52 34.37
N ARG A 500 -41.44 27.26 34.23
CA ARG A 500 -42.34 28.07 33.39
C ARG A 500 -42.73 29.36 34.12
N GLU A 501 -42.31 30.51 33.62
CA GLU A 501 -43.10 31.74 33.72
C GLU A 501 -43.79 32.03 32.38
N ARG A 502 -44.92 32.75 32.40
CA ARG A 502 -45.84 32.82 31.26
C ARG A 502 -46.61 34.16 31.22
N SER A 503 -46.45 34.91 30.14
CA SER A 503 -47.33 35.99 29.68
C SER A 503 -47.78 35.64 28.25
N MET A 504 -49.05 35.44 27.96
CA MET A 504 -50.10 36.48 27.78
C MET A 504 -49.77 37.41 26.60
N ASP A 505 -50.46 37.40 25.46
CA ASP A 505 -51.64 36.61 24.99
C ASP A 505 -51.38 36.15 23.50
N ARG A 506 -52.30 35.80 22.57
CA ARG A 506 -53.77 35.87 22.46
C ARG A 506 -54.37 34.92 21.39
N ASP A 507 -55.71 34.78 21.43
CA ASP A 507 -56.71 34.32 20.44
C ASP A 507 -56.39 34.54 18.93
N GLU A 508 -57.00 33.85 17.94
CA GLU A 508 -58.28 33.10 17.91
C GLU A 508 -58.28 31.79 17.07
N ASN A 509 -59.27 30.92 17.32
CA ASN A 509 -59.96 29.99 16.37
C ASN A 509 -59.13 28.86 15.67
N SER A 510 -59.58 27.59 15.56
CA SER A 510 -60.95 27.04 15.67
C SER A 510 -61.04 25.50 15.90
N ALA A 511 -62.18 25.07 16.49
CA ALA A 511 -62.93 23.81 16.28
C ALA A 511 -62.28 22.39 16.39
N SER A 512 -62.38 21.80 17.60
CA SER A 512 -62.94 20.45 17.93
C SER A 512 -62.42 19.16 17.23
N SER A 513 -62.32 17.98 17.88
CA SER A 513 -63.20 17.41 18.92
C SER A 513 -62.62 16.19 19.70
N ARG A 514 -62.93 16.12 21.02
CA ARG A 514 -63.26 14.95 21.92
C ARG A 514 -62.67 13.55 21.60
N ALA A 515 -62.20 12.73 22.55
CA ALA A 515 -62.53 12.60 24.00
C ALA A 515 -61.27 12.17 24.81
N PHE A 516 -61.05 12.43 26.11
CA PHE A 516 -61.83 12.45 27.39
C PHE A 516 -61.57 11.20 28.26
N ASP A 517 -61.58 11.39 29.59
CA ASP A 517 -61.28 10.47 30.73
C ASP A 517 -59.80 10.19 31.10
N GLU A 518 -59.38 10.27 32.38
CA GLU A 518 -59.96 11.04 33.51
C GLU A 518 -58.98 11.26 34.69
N ARG A 519 -59.21 12.36 35.44
CA ARG A 519 -58.86 12.66 36.85
C ARG A 519 -57.42 12.98 37.29
N GLU A 520 -57.40 13.86 38.30
CA GLU A 520 -56.28 14.64 38.84
C GLU A 520 -56.00 14.24 40.32
N GLU A 521 -55.27 15.15 41.02
CA GLU A 521 -55.17 15.34 42.48
C GLU A 521 -54.08 14.57 43.27
N SER A 522 -53.36 15.19 44.22
CA SER A 522 -53.02 16.62 44.40
C SER A 522 -51.85 16.83 45.39
N SER A 523 -51.26 18.04 45.38
CA SER A 523 -50.65 18.76 46.53
C SER A 523 -49.49 18.18 47.38
N ASN A 524 -48.28 18.77 47.23
CA ASN A 524 -47.59 19.68 48.18
C ASN A 524 -47.72 19.52 49.73
N PRO A 525 -46.77 20.05 50.56
CA PRO A 525 -45.31 20.26 50.36
C PRO A 525 -44.43 20.08 51.66
N MET A 526 -43.11 20.35 51.55
CA MET A 526 -42.10 20.70 52.60
C MET A 526 -41.76 19.72 53.75
N GLU A 527 -40.45 19.49 53.98
CA GLU A 527 -39.73 20.07 55.14
C GLU A 527 -38.18 20.08 54.93
N PHE A 528 -37.36 20.22 55.96
CA PHE A 528 -36.03 20.90 55.92
C PHE A 528 -34.81 20.03 56.39
N SER A 529 -33.62 20.65 56.40
CA SER A 529 -32.37 20.34 57.17
C SER A 529 -31.45 19.13 56.84
N GLU A 530 -30.19 19.49 56.52
CA GLU A 530 -28.91 19.10 57.18
C GLU A 530 -28.26 17.69 57.04
N ASP A 531 -27.12 17.70 56.32
CA ASP A 531 -25.78 17.14 56.65
C ASP A 531 -25.40 15.62 56.70
N GLU A 532 -24.07 15.43 56.55
CA GLU A 532 -23.20 14.25 56.73
C GLU A 532 -23.38 12.95 55.89
N ASN A 533 -22.71 12.95 54.73
CA ASN A 533 -21.62 12.00 54.39
C ASN A 533 -21.74 10.51 54.82
N MET A 534 -22.10 9.61 53.88
CA MET A 534 -21.39 8.33 53.74
C MET A 534 -21.57 7.64 52.37
N SER A 535 -20.56 6.85 52.01
CA SER A 535 -20.44 5.92 50.88
C SER A 535 -21.73 5.21 50.42
N SER A 536 -22.01 5.31 49.11
CA SER A 536 -22.70 4.25 48.36
C SER A 536 -22.02 4.01 47.01
N LYS A 537 -21.92 2.75 46.60
CA LYS A 537 -21.45 2.37 45.27
C LYS A 537 -22.62 2.51 44.28
N ALA A 538 -22.39 3.14 43.14
CA ALA A 538 -23.29 3.03 42.00
C ALA A 538 -22.92 1.77 41.19
N ASP A 539 -23.91 0.92 40.90
CA ASP A 539 -23.75 -0.15 39.92
C ASP A 539 -23.77 0.45 38.50
N GLU A 540 -22.65 0.36 37.76
CA GLU A 540 -22.69 0.52 36.31
C GLU A 540 -23.43 -0.67 35.69
N LYS A 541 -24.70 -0.46 35.31
CA LYS A 541 -25.36 -1.36 34.36
C LYS A 541 -24.68 -1.19 32.99
N PRO A 542 -24.34 -2.28 32.28
CA PRO A 542 -23.82 -2.16 30.92
C PRO A 542 -24.88 -1.57 29.99
N GLU A 543 -24.50 -0.54 29.23
CA GLU A 543 -25.33 0.02 28.18
C GLU A 543 -25.60 -1.05 27.10
N GLN A 544 -26.87 -1.20 26.70
CA GLN A 544 -27.23 -2.11 25.62
C GLN A 544 -26.78 -1.51 24.30
N MET A 545 -25.83 -2.16 23.62
CA MET A 545 -25.46 -1.74 22.26
C MET A 545 -26.65 -1.92 21.30
N PRO A 546 -26.90 -0.96 20.40
CA PRO A 546 -28.00 -1.05 19.45
C PRO A 546 -27.80 -2.22 18.47
N ASP A 547 -28.90 -2.90 18.14
CA ASP A 547 -28.89 -4.04 17.22
C ASP A 547 -28.75 -3.57 15.76
N TYR A 548 -27.55 -3.78 15.19
CA TYR A 548 -27.22 -3.46 13.80
C TYR A 548 -27.45 -4.64 12.83
N SER A 549 -28.16 -5.71 13.22
CA SER A 549 -28.45 -6.85 12.32
C SER A 549 -29.11 -6.44 11.01
N ALA A 550 -29.97 -5.42 11.02
CA ALA A 550 -30.61 -4.84 9.84
C ALA A 550 -29.65 -4.16 8.84
N VAL A 551 -28.41 -3.86 9.24
CA VAL A 551 -27.39 -3.26 8.34
C VAL A 551 -26.82 -4.31 7.39
N LYS A 552 -26.57 -5.53 7.89
CA LYS A 552 -25.86 -6.62 7.20
C LYS A 552 -26.74 -7.40 6.21
N THR A 553 -27.40 -6.70 5.27
CA THR A 553 -28.26 -7.33 4.25
C THR A 553 -27.51 -8.08 3.15
N GLY A 554 -26.17 -8.03 3.15
CA GLY A 554 -25.32 -8.72 2.16
C GLY A 554 -25.38 -8.14 0.74
N LYS A 555 -26.01 -6.98 0.56
CA LYS A 555 -26.10 -6.26 -0.71
C LYS A 555 -25.12 -5.10 -0.74
N THR A 556 -24.57 -4.82 -1.92
CA THR A 556 -23.79 -3.61 -2.23
C THR A 556 -24.53 -2.77 -3.27
N CYS A 557 -24.34 -1.45 -3.25
CA CYS A 557 -24.83 -0.55 -4.27
C CYS A 557 -24.25 -0.88 -5.66
N LEU A 558 -24.98 -0.56 -6.73
CA LEU A 558 -24.49 -0.76 -8.10
C LEU A 558 -23.27 0.15 -8.36
N PRO A 559 -22.13 -0.37 -8.86
CA PRO A 559 -20.91 0.42 -9.06
C PRO A 559 -21.11 1.69 -9.88
N GLN A 560 -21.92 1.63 -10.94
CA GLN A 560 -22.25 2.78 -11.79
C GLN A 560 -23.01 3.87 -11.02
N ARG A 561 -23.88 3.49 -10.08
CA ARG A 561 -24.57 4.44 -9.19
C ARG A 561 -23.59 4.98 -8.14
N VAL A 562 -22.66 4.16 -7.64
CA VAL A 562 -21.57 4.63 -6.75
C VAL A 562 -20.70 5.69 -7.45
N THR A 563 -20.29 5.47 -8.70
CA THR A 563 -19.53 6.47 -9.48
C THR A 563 -20.32 7.75 -9.72
N LEU A 564 -21.64 7.65 -9.98
CA LEU A 564 -22.51 8.82 -10.12
C LEU A 564 -22.61 9.62 -8.81
N LEU A 565 -22.89 8.95 -7.70
CA LEU A 565 -22.97 9.58 -6.37
C LEU A 565 -21.62 10.22 -5.98
N LYS A 566 -20.49 9.57 -6.29
CA LYS A 566 -19.13 10.09 -6.06
C LYS A 566 -18.89 11.39 -6.86
N ALA A 567 -19.28 11.41 -8.14
CA ALA A 567 -19.14 12.59 -8.99
C ALA A 567 -20.05 13.76 -8.52
N LEU A 568 -21.30 13.48 -8.16
CA LEU A 568 -22.24 14.49 -7.65
C LEU A 568 -21.76 15.09 -6.32
N LEU A 569 -21.33 14.25 -5.36
CA LEU A 569 -20.87 14.71 -4.05
C LEU A 569 -19.52 15.45 -4.12
N ASN A 570 -18.59 15.03 -4.97
CA ASN A 570 -17.33 15.76 -5.18
C ASN A 570 -17.58 17.16 -5.79
N PHE A 571 -18.48 17.26 -6.77
CA PHE A 571 -18.88 18.55 -7.33
C PHE A 571 -19.55 19.44 -6.27
N ILE A 572 -20.44 18.88 -5.44
CA ILE A 572 -21.08 19.63 -4.34
C ILE A 572 -20.02 20.09 -3.31
N LYS A 573 -19.07 19.23 -2.92
CA LYS A 573 -17.94 19.58 -2.03
C LYS A 573 -17.12 20.75 -2.58
N LYS A 574 -16.81 20.73 -3.87
CA LYS A 574 -16.11 21.81 -4.60
C LYS A 574 -16.92 23.12 -4.60
N ILE A 575 -18.18 23.08 -5.03
CA ILE A 575 -19.04 24.27 -5.10
C ILE A 575 -19.28 24.91 -3.72
N ILE A 576 -19.31 24.14 -2.62
CA ILE A 576 -19.40 24.70 -1.26
C ILE A 576 -18.19 25.57 -0.90
N GLN A 577 -17.01 25.35 -1.50
CA GLN A 577 -15.81 26.15 -1.27
C GLN A 577 -15.76 27.41 -2.16
N GLU A 578 -16.58 27.47 -3.22
CA GLU A 578 -16.59 28.58 -4.17
C GLU A 578 -17.32 29.81 -3.61
N PRO A 579 -16.63 30.97 -3.45
CA PRO A 579 -17.24 32.16 -2.84
C PRO A 579 -18.39 32.74 -3.68
N THR A 580 -18.45 32.41 -4.97
CA THR A 580 -19.51 32.80 -5.91
C THR A 580 -20.88 32.21 -5.56
N PHE A 581 -20.93 31.12 -4.78
CA PHE A 581 -22.19 30.49 -4.37
C PHE A 581 -22.60 30.80 -2.92
N SER A 582 -21.90 31.67 -2.19
CA SER A 582 -22.15 31.88 -0.73
C SER A 582 -23.64 32.02 -0.36
N ASP A 583 -24.40 32.87 -1.06
CA ASP A 583 -25.84 33.05 -0.81
C ASP A 583 -26.70 31.83 -1.22
N SER A 584 -26.25 31.04 -2.20
CA SER A 584 -26.93 29.80 -2.60
C SER A 584 -26.64 28.65 -1.63
N ILE A 585 -25.40 28.54 -1.15
CA ILE A 585 -24.91 27.48 -0.25
C ILE A 585 -25.70 27.47 1.06
N ARG A 586 -25.98 28.63 1.65
CA ARG A 586 -26.68 28.76 2.95
C ARG A 586 -28.00 27.99 3.02
N HIS A 587 -28.71 27.87 1.90
CA HIS A 587 -30.00 27.19 1.80
C HIS A 587 -29.88 25.72 1.29
N VAL A 588 -28.70 25.27 0.86
CA VAL A 588 -28.48 23.87 0.40
C VAL A 588 -28.74 22.87 1.52
N MET A 589 -28.32 23.19 2.75
CA MET A 589 -28.53 22.35 3.94
C MET A 589 -29.92 22.52 4.58
N GLU A 590 -30.81 23.29 3.96
CA GLU A 590 -32.24 23.36 4.32
C GLU A 590 -33.12 22.54 3.35
N GLY A 591 -32.52 21.99 2.27
CA GLY A 591 -33.19 21.18 1.25
C GLY A 591 -33.11 19.67 1.49
N THR A 592 -33.05 18.89 0.41
CA THR A 592 -33.00 17.41 0.46
C THR A 592 -31.59 16.85 0.73
N LEU A 593 -30.52 17.65 0.56
CA LEU A 593 -29.13 17.19 0.73
C LEU A 593 -28.86 16.57 2.12
N PRO A 594 -29.26 17.17 3.26
CA PRO A 594 -29.05 16.55 4.57
C PRO A 594 -29.66 15.16 4.67
N SER A 595 -30.89 14.98 4.15
CA SER A 595 -31.59 13.71 4.13
C SER A 595 -30.80 12.66 3.34
N SER A 596 -30.32 13.02 2.14
CA SER A 596 -29.47 12.15 1.33
C SER A 596 -28.16 11.77 2.03
N LEU A 597 -27.48 12.72 2.68
CA LEU A 597 -26.24 12.48 3.42
C LEU A 597 -26.46 11.54 4.62
N ARG A 598 -27.54 11.74 5.40
CA ARG A 598 -27.91 10.88 6.54
C ARG A 598 -28.01 9.40 6.15
N HIS A 599 -28.61 9.10 5.00
CA HIS A 599 -28.74 7.74 4.49
C HIS A 599 -27.41 7.13 4.03
N ILE A 600 -26.56 7.91 3.34
CA ILE A 600 -25.23 7.44 2.89
C ILE A 600 -24.32 7.14 4.09
N ILE A 601 -24.27 8.05 5.06
CA ILE A 601 -23.44 7.95 6.27
C ILE A 601 -23.91 6.77 7.16
N SER A 602 -25.21 6.48 7.22
CA SER A 602 -25.73 5.31 7.93
C SER A 602 -25.27 3.97 7.32
N ASN A 603 -25.15 3.91 5.98
CA ASN A 603 -25.01 2.67 5.22
C ASN A 603 -23.62 2.52 4.56
N SER A 604 -22.57 2.80 5.33
CA SER A 604 -21.16 2.65 4.91
C SER A 604 -20.83 1.30 4.23
N GLU A 605 -21.40 0.19 4.69
CA GLU A 605 -21.20 -1.16 4.10
C GLU A 605 -21.87 -1.34 2.72
N TYR A 606 -22.99 -0.67 2.47
CA TYR A 606 -23.72 -0.75 1.19
C TYR A 606 -23.12 0.18 0.13
N TYR A 607 -22.67 1.37 0.53
CA TYR A 607 -22.12 2.40 -0.37
C TYR A 607 -20.59 2.33 -0.55
N GLY A 608 -19.86 1.74 0.41
CA GLY A 608 -18.40 1.67 0.42
C GLY A 608 -17.71 2.85 1.13
N PRO A 609 -16.41 2.71 1.47
CA PRO A 609 -15.67 3.69 2.27
C PRO A 609 -15.54 5.06 1.62
N SER A 610 -15.40 5.12 0.29
CA SER A 610 -15.16 6.36 -0.45
C SER A 610 -16.39 7.29 -0.47
N LEU A 611 -17.60 6.75 -0.65
CA LEU A 611 -18.83 7.53 -0.53
C LEU A 611 -19.10 7.97 0.91
N PHE A 612 -18.76 7.14 1.90
CA PHE A 612 -18.85 7.50 3.31
C PHE A 612 -17.94 8.70 3.63
N LEU A 613 -16.67 8.64 3.21
CA LEU A 613 -15.69 9.73 3.35
C LEU A 613 -16.18 11.03 2.71
N ILE A 614 -16.58 10.98 1.44
CA ILE A 614 -16.98 12.20 0.72
C ILE A 614 -18.26 12.79 1.33
N ALA A 615 -19.19 11.96 1.82
CA ALA A 615 -20.37 12.45 2.54
C ALA A 615 -20.01 13.14 3.88
N THR A 616 -19.06 12.60 4.66
CA THR A 616 -18.56 13.29 5.86
C THR A 616 -17.76 14.56 5.54
N ASP A 617 -17.01 14.57 4.43
CA ASP A 617 -16.27 15.74 3.96
C ASP A 617 -17.20 16.88 3.51
N VAL A 618 -18.31 16.58 2.81
CA VAL A 618 -19.31 17.58 2.40
C VAL A 618 -19.88 18.32 3.62
N VAL A 619 -20.17 17.60 4.71
CA VAL A 619 -20.62 18.21 5.98
C VAL A 619 -19.51 19.03 6.61
N THR A 620 -18.29 18.49 6.67
CA THR A 620 -17.12 19.13 7.31
C THR A 620 -16.74 20.44 6.60
N VAL A 621 -16.66 20.41 5.27
CA VAL A 621 -16.36 21.58 4.43
C VAL A 621 -17.45 22.64 4.54
N TYR A 622 -18.73 22.25 4.57
CA TYR A 622 -19.83 23.18 4.78
C TYR A 622 -19.74 23.88 6.15
N VAL A 623 -19.46 23.12 7.21
CA VAL A 623 -19.35 23.67 8.58
C VAL A 623 -18.16 24.60 8.74
N PHE A 624 -17.04 24.36 8.05
CA PHE A 624 -15.92 25.32 8.02
C PHE A 624 -16.22 26.58 7.20
N GLN A 625 -17.01 26.47 6.12
CA GLN A 625 -17.36 27.62 5.26
C GLN A 625 -18.44 28.52 5.88
N GLU A 626 -19.46 27.94 6.51
CA GLU A 626 -20.55 28.66 7.20
C GLU A 626 -20.74 28.17 8.66
N PRO A 627 -19.77 28.44 9.57
CA PRO A 627 -19.87 28.03 10.98
C PRO A 627 -21.11 28.59 11.69
N SER A 628 -21.66 29.70 11.19
CA SER A 628 -22.88 30.34 11.68
C SER A 628 -24.12 29.43 11.63
N LEU A 629 -24.14 28.47 10.70
CA LEU A 629 -25.27 27.57 10.45
C LEU A 629 -25.10 26.18 11.12
N LEU A 630 -24.03 25.95 11.87
CA LEU A 630 -23.79 24.68 12.58
C LEU A 630 -24.95 24.31 13.53
N SER A 631 -25.57 25.29 14.18
CA SER A 631 -26.75 25.05 15.04
C SER A 631 -27.96 24.52 14.25
N SER A 632 -28.18 24.99 13.02
CA SER A 632 -29.26 24.48 12.15
C SER A 632 -29.00 23.04 11.72
N LEU A 633 -27.73 22.69 11.43
CA LEU A 633 -27.32 21.31 11.16
C LEU A 633 -27.48 20.37 12.37
N GLN A 634 -27.35 20.91 13.58
CA GLN A 634 -27.60 20.20 14.83
C GLN A 634 -29.10 19.98 15.08
N ASP A 635 -29.94 20.97 14.78
CA ASP A 635 -31.40 20.82 14.87
C ASP A 635 -31.98 19.87 13.80
N ASN A 636 -31.33 19.79 12.62
CA ASN A 636 -31.59 18.76 11.59
C ASN A 636 -31.06 17.36 11.96
N GLY A 637 -30.36 17.21 13.10
CA GLY A 637 -29.82 15.96 13.62
C GLY A 637 -28.72 15.29 12.78
N LEU A 638 -28.24 15.95 11.72
CA LEU A 638 -27.21 15.40 10.82
C LEU A 638 -25.87 15.26 11.55
N THR A 639 -25.49 16.25 12.37
CA THR A 639 -24.27 16.20 13.17
C THR A 639 -24.28 15.05 14.18
N ASP A 640 -25.42 14.83 14.84
CA ASP A 640 -25.59 13.76 15.82
C ASP A 640 -25.59 12.37 15.18
N LEU A 641 -26.02 12.27 13.92
CA LEU A 641 -25.89 11.06 13.10
C LEU A 641 -24.44 10.82 12.67
N VAL A 642 -23.70 11.85 12.24
CA VAL A 642 -22.25 11.73 11.93
C VAL A 642 -21.48 11.25 13.16
N LEU A 643 -21.70 11.88 14.32
CA LEU A 643 -21.10 11.45 15.58
C LEU A 643 -21.51 10.02 15.98
N HIS A 644 -22.70 9.54 15.58
CA HIS A 644 -23.13 8.15 15.84
C HIS A 644 -22.47 7.14 14.89
N ALA A 645 -22.33 7.51 13.62
CA ALA A 645 -21.66 6.68 12.61
C ALA A 645 -20.14 6.59 12.82
N LEU A 646 -19.51 7.61 13.42
CA LEU A 646 -18.08 7.63 13.70
C LEU A 646 -17.70 7.09 15.09
N LEU A 647 -18.52 7.31 16.13
CA LEU A 647 -18.15 6.95 17.50
C LEU A 647 -18.84 5.69 18.04
N ILE A 648 -19.96 5.27 17.44
CA ILE A 648 -20.78 4.15 17.95
C ILE A 648 -20.83 3.00 16.94
N LYS A 649 -21.11 3.27 15.66
CA LYS A 649 -20.93 2.28 14.58
C LYS A 649 -19.44 1.94 14.40
N GLU A 650 -19.15 0.80 13.77
CA GLU A 650 -17.79 0.48 13.29
C GLU A 650 -17.46 1.30 12.02
N ILE A 651 -16.27 1.91 12.01
CA ILE A 651 -15.79 2.78 10.93
C ILE A 651 -15.22 1.90 9.79
N PRO A 652 -15.41 2.25 8.51
CA PRO A 652 -14.74 1.53 7.42
C PRO A 652 -13.20 1.53 7.56
N ALA A 653 -12.58 0.37 7.37
CA ALA A 653 -11.13 0.19 7.50
C ALA A 653 -10.34 0.70 6.27
N SER A 654 -10.49 2.00 5.96
CA SER A 654 -9.73 2.72 4.93
C SER A 654 -8.78 3.73 5.57
N ARG A 655 -7.56 3.83 5.02
CA ARG A 655 -6.53 4.82 5.42
C ARG A 655 -7.03 6.25 5.27
N GLU A 656 -7.80 6.54 4.22
CA GLU A 656 -8.36 7.87 3.98
C GLU A 656 -9.40 8.25 5.04
N VAL A 657 -10.31 7.30 5.36
CA VAL A 657 -11.36 7.49 6.37
C VAL A 657 -10.75 7.73 7.75
N LEU A 658 -9.73 6.97 8.13
CA LEU A 658 -9.01 7.18 9.39
C LEU A 658 -8.26 8.53 9.42
N GLY A 659 -7.75 8.99 8.27
CA GLY A 659 -7.07 10.28 8.14
C GLY A 659 -8.00 11.50 8.25
N SER A 660 -9.27 11.39 7.85
CA SER A 660 -10.21 12.52 7.89
C SER A 660 -10.88 12.74 9.25
N LEU A 661 -11.00 11.71 10.09
CA LEU A 661 -11.77 11.75 11.34
C LEU A 661 -11.55 13.01 12.19
N PRO A 662 -10.30 13.47 12.46
CA PRO A 662 -10.09 14.60 13.35
C PRO A 662 -10.51 15.94 12.72
N ASN A 663 -10.47 16.08 11.39
CA ASN A 663 -11.01 17.25 10.69
C ASN A 663 -12.54 17.30 10.84
N VAL A 664 -13.21 16.14 10.71
CA VAL A 664 -14.66 16.02 10.95
C VAL A 664 -15.00 16.39 12.40
N PHE A 665 -14.26 15.86 13.38
CA PHE A 665 -14.49 16.20 14.79
C PHE A 665 -14.19 17.67 15.08
N SER A 666 -13.15 18.26 14.49
CA SER A 666 -12.83 19.67 14.68
C SER A 666 -13.91 20.60 14.12
N ALA A 667 -14.54 20.25 13.00
CA ALA A 667 -15.68 20.99 12.47
C ALA A 667 -16.92 20.86 13.37
N LEU A 668 -17.24 19.62 13.79
CA LEU A 668 -18.43 19.36 14.62
C LEU A 668 -18.32 19.93 16.05
N CYS A 669 -17.10 20.11 16.57
CA CYS A 669 -16.85 20.69 17.89
C CYS A 669 -16.65 22.22 17.90
N LEU A 670 -16.85 22.93 16.79
CA LEU A 670 -16.73 24.40 16.73
C LEU A 670 -17.71 25.16 17.65
N ASN A 671 -18.76 24.50 18.17
CA ASN A 671 -19.66 25.09 19.15
C ASN A 671 -19.85 24.18 20.39
N GLN A 672 -20.27 24.80 21.50
CA GLN A 672 -20.43 24.15 22.80
C GLN A 672 -21.38 22.93 22.76
N ARG A 673 -22.49 23.02 22.01
CA ARG A 673 -23.47 21.92 21.87
C ARG A 673 -22.89 20.71 21.14
N GLY A 674 -22.09 20.94 20.10
CA GLY A 674 -21.39 19.89 19.36
C GLY A 674 -20.30 19.23 20.19
N LEU A 675 -19.53 20.03 20.94
CA LEU A 675 -18.57 19.54 21.93
C LEU A 675 -19.22 18.68 23.02
N GLU A 676 -20.35 19.12 23.57
CA GLU A 676 -21.09 18.35 24.58
C GLU A 676 -21.63 17.02 24.02
N SER A 677 -22.16 17.01 22.78
CA SER A 677 -22.57 15.76 22.12
C SER A 677 -21.37 14.84 21.82
N PHE A 678 -20.22 15.39 21.47
CA PHE A 678 -18.98 14.64 21.28
C PHE A 678 -18.50 14.00 22.60
N VAL A 679 -18.37 14.78 23.68
CA VAL A 679 -17.91 14.29 25.00
C VAL A 679 -18.88 13.26 25.59
N LYS A 680 -20.21 13.47 25.49
CA LYS A 680 -21.25 12.54 25.94
C LYS A 680 -21.09 11.12 25.33
N ARG A 681 -20.38 10.96 24.21
CA ARG A 681 -20.19 9.69 23.48
C ARG A 681 -18.87 8.96 23.76
N ARG A 682 -18.08 9.38 24.76
CA ARG A 682 -16.77 8.78 25.15
C ARG A 682 -15.83 8.51 23.94
N PRO A 683 -15.52 9.52 23.10
CA PRO A 683 -15.04 9.34 21.73
C PRO A 683 -13.68 8.62 21.64
N PHE A 684 -12.76 8.99 22.52
CA PHE A 684 -11.37 8.55 22.47
C PHE A 684 -11.22 7.04 22.69
N GLU A 685 -12.05 6.41 23.53
CA GLU A 685 -11.93 4.97 23.80
C GLU A 685 -12.15 4.11 22.56
N ARG A 686 -13.14 4.47 21.74
CA ARG A 686 -13.51 3.70 20.53
C ARG A 686 -12.62 4.09 19.35
N LEU A 687 -12.26 5.36 19.23
CA LEU A 687 -11.32 5.87 18.22
C LEU A 687 -9.92 5.26 18.37
N PHE A 688 -9.40 5.14 19.59
CA PHE A 688 -8.04 4.64 19.82
C PHE A 688 -7.95 3.11 19.74
N LYS A 689 -9.05 2.38 20.02
CA LYS A 689 -9.12 0.92 19.85
C LYS A 689 -8.92 0.43 18.42
N VAL A 690 -9.07 1.33 17.43
CA VAL A 690 -8.69 1.09 16.03
C VAL A 690 -7.20 0.70 15.92
N LEU A 691 -6.31 1.30 16.73
CA LEU A 691 -4.85 1.03 16.73
C LEU A 691 -4.48 -0.38 17.25
N LEU A 692 -5.40 -1.07 17.94
CA LEU A 692 -5.22 -2.40 18.52
C LEU A 692 -6.08 -3.48 17.83
N SER A 693 -6.74 -3.15 16.71
CA SER A 693 -7.69 -4.03 16.04
C SER A 693 -7.11 -4.61 14.74
N PRO A 694 -7.20 -5.96 14.54
CA PRO A 694 -6.58 -6.61 13.38
C PRO A 694 -7.25 -6.23 12.05
N ILE A 695 -8.49 -5.72 12.10
CA ILE A 695 -9.25 -5.28 10.92
C ILE A 695 -8.59 -4.05 10.26
N TYR A 696 -7.95 -3.19 11.05
CA TYR A 696 -7.38 -1.92 10.58
C TYR A 696 -5.86 -1.98 10.36
N LEU A 697 -5.19 -3.09 10.74
CA LEU A 697 -3.77 -3.30 10.44
C LEU A 697 -3.41 -3.07 8.96
N PRO A 698 -4.18 -3.54 7.96
CA PRO A 698 -3.86 -3.25 6.55
C PRO A 698 -3.86 -1.76 6.19
N ALA A 699 -4.71 -0.94 6.84
CA ALA A 699 -4.82 0.50 6.62
C ALA A 699 -3.78 1.33 7.43
N MET A 700 -3.14 0.70 8.41
CA MET A 700 -2.06 1.30 9.23
C MET A 700 -0.66 0.85 8.78
N ASN A 701 -0.55 -0.34 8.19
CA ASN A 701 0.73 -0.93 7.82
C ASN A 701 1.30 -0.33 6.53
N ARG A 702 2.57 0.10 6.62
CA ARG A 702 3.31 0.73 5.54
C ARG A 702 3.63 -0.27 4.43
N ARG A 703 2.87 -0.27 3.34
CA ARG A 703 3.30 -0.90 2.06
C ARG A 703 4.66 -0.29 1.65
N ARG A 704 5.52 -1.08 0.99
CA ARG A 704 6.94 -0.75 0.73
C ARG A 704 7.18 0.31 -0.37
N SER A 705 6.40 1.38 -0.40
CA SER A 705 6.66 2.58 -1.22
C SER A 705 7.39 3.66 -0.40
N THR A 706 8.12 4.54 -1.09
CA THR A 706 8.98 5.58 -0.48
C THR A 706 8.24 6.86 -0.08
N ASP A 707 6.92 6.77 0.09
CA ASP A 707 6.04 7.93 0.28
C ASP A 707 6.05 8.45 1.74
N PRO A 708 6.24 9.77 1.98
CA PRO A 708 6.13 10.37 3.30
C PRO A 708 4.73 10.36 3.91
N LEU A 709 3.66 10.32 3.10
CA LEU A 709 2.27 10.32 3.62
C LEU A 709 1.85 8.95 4.20
N GLY A 710 2.67 7.91 4.04
CA GLY A 710 2.37 6.51 4.35
C GLY A 710 2.36 6.10 5.83
N ASP A 711 2.06 7.02 6.76
CA ASP A 711 2.11 6.76 8.21
C ASP A 711 0.81 7.15 8.94
N THR A 712 -0.26 6.37 8.70
CA THR A 712 -1.63 6.63 9.15
C THR A 712 -1.74 6.89 10.65
N ALA A 713 -0.94 6.19 11.48
CA ALA A 713 -0.93 6.37 12.93
C ALA A 713 -0.37 7.73 13.38
N SER A 714 0.70 8.23 12.73
CA SER A 714 1.24 9.56 13.01
C SER A 714 0.33 10.67 12.45
N ASN A 715 -0.31 10.46 11.30
CA ASN A 715 -1.27 11.42 10.75
C ASN A 715 -2.48 11.59 11.69
N LEU A 716 -3.03 10.48 12.20
CA LEU A 716 -4.09 10.50 13.21
C LEU A 716 -3.62 11.23 14.49
N GLY A 717 -2.39 10.97 14.95
CA GLY A 717 -1.84 11.64 16.14
C GLY A 717 -1.68 13.15 15.97
N ASN A 718 -1.12 13.60 14.85
CA ASN A 718 -0.95 15.02 14.52
C ASN A 718 -2.29 15.77 14.47
N ALA A 719 -3.33 15.15 13.91
CA ALA A 719 -4.63 15.80 13.76
C ALA A 719 -5.50 15.70 15.04
N MET A 720 -5.26 14.70 15.91
CA MET A 720 -5.78 14.69 17.28
C MET A 720 -5.10 15.73 18.19
N ASP A 721 -3.82 16.02 17.97
CA ASP A 721 -3.11 17.11 18.63
C ASP A 721 -3.71 18.48 18.26
N GLU A 722 -3.98 18.73 16.98
CA GLU A 722 -4.63 19.97 16.53
C GLU A 722 -6.06 20.13 17.10
N LEU A 723 -6.84 19.04 17.22
CA LEU A 723 -8.15 19.06 17.89
C LEU A 723 -8.03 19.48 19.37
N MET A 724 -7.00 19.03 20.10
CA MET A 724 -6.74 19.46 21.47
C MET A 724 -6.28 20.91 21.58
N ARG A 725 -5.56 21.43 20.57
CA ARG A 725 -5.15 22.85 20.52
C ARG A 725 -6.35 23.76 20.27
N HIS A 726 -7.25 23.38 19.37
CA HIS A 726 -8.48 24.13 19.11
C HIS A 726 -9.47 24.05 20.28
N GLN A 727 -9.54 22.91 20.99
CA GLN A 727 -10.42 22.75 22.14
C GLN A 727 -9.68 22.20 23.39
N PRO A 728 -8.96 23.07 24.14
CA PRO A 728 -8.11 22.64 25.27
C PRO A 728 -8.84 21.93 26.43
N SER A 729 -10.17 22.05 26.53
CA SER A 729 -10.96 21.29 27.53
C SER A 729 -10.91 19.78 27.30
N LEU A 730 -10.70 19.32 26.05
CA LEU A 730 -10.59 17.90 25.73
C LEU A 730 -9.24 17.29 26.13
N LYS A 731 -8.22 18.11 26.41
CA LYS A 731 -6.84 17.66 26.65
C LYS A 731 -6.75 16.62 27.76
N VAL A 732 -7.44 16.84 28.88
CA VAL A 732 -7.35 15.97 30.07
C VAL A 732 -7.89 14.57 29.75
N ASP A 733 -9.08 14.50 29.14
CA ASP A 733 -9.75 13.23 28.78
C ASP A 733 -9.04 12.51 27.64
N ALA A 734 -8.53 13.25 26.64
CA ALA A 734 -7.78 12.69 25.53
C ALA A 734 -6.46 12.06 26.01
N ILE A 735 -5.70 12.76 26.86
CA ILE A 735 -4.46 12.21 27.44
C ILE A 735 -4.76 11.02 28.35
N ALA A 736 -5.85 11.04 29.14
CA ALA A 736 -6.27 9.89 29.94
C ALA A 736 -6.59 8.66 29.05
N ALA A 737 -7.25 8.87 27.91
CA ALA A 737 -7.53 7.81 26.94
C ALA A 737 -6.26 7.32 26.21
N VAL A 738 -5.28 8.18 25.95
CA VAL A 738 -3.95 7.78 25.44
C VAL A 738 -3.21 6.90 26.45
N ILE A 739 -3.32 7.21 27.75
CA ILE A 739 -2.72 6.40 28.82
C ILE A 739 -3.44 5.05 28.93
N LYS A 740 -4.78 5.03 28.89
CA LYS A 740 -5.59 3.80 28.84
C LYS A 740 -5.27 2.93 27.62
N LEU A 741 -4.99 3.51 26.45
CA LEU A 741 -4.52 2.78 25.26
C LEU A 741 -3.16 2.08 25.50
N LEU A 742 -2.21 2.77 26.16
CA LEU A 742 -0.92 2.19 26.54
C LEU A 742 -1.08 1.07 27.60
N GLU A 743 -2.05 1.21 28.51
CA GLU A 743 -2.39 0.17 29.49
C GLU A 743 -3.07 -1.05 28.83
N GLU A 744 -4.03 -0.85 27.93
CA GLU A 744 -4.66 -1.94 27.15
C GLU A 744 -3.61 -2.68 26.29
N LEU A 745 -2.65 -1.96 25.68
CA LEU A 745 -1.50 -2.55 24.98
C LEU A 745 -0.59 -3.36 25.92
N CYS A 746 -0.35 -2.88 27.15
CA CYS A 746 0.40 -3.63 28.15
C CYS A 746 -0.35 -4.90 28.59
N VAL A 747 -1.68 -4.87 28.71
CA VAL A 747 -2.49 -6.06 29.02
C VAL A 747 -2.37 -7.11 27.89
N LEU A 748 -2.43 -6.71 26.62
CA LEU A 748 -2.16 -7.62 25.49
C LEU A 748 -0.74 -8.21 25.53
N GLY A 749 0.24 -7.41 25.95
CA GLY A 749 1.63 -7.83 26.12
C GLY A 749 1.91 -8.71 27.35
N CYS A 750 0.99 -8.78 28.31
CA CYS A 750 1.14 -9.51 29.57
C CYS A 750 0.20 -10.72 29.74
N ASP A 751 -0.84 -10.87 28.91
CA ASP A 751 -1.81 -11.96 29.01
C ASP A 751 -1.22 -13.28 28.45
N PRO A 752 -1.08 -14.36 29.26
CA PRO A 752 -0.49 -15.62 28.81
C PRO A 752 -1.28 -16.37 27.73
N ARG A 753 -2.50 -15.90 27.40
CA ARG A 753 -3.33 -16.46 26.32
C ARG A 753 -2.84 -16.08 24.91
N TYR A 754 -2.01 -15.04 24.78
CA TYR A 754 -1.53 -14.56 23.50
C TYR A 754 -0.10 -15.00 23.18
N ILE A 755 0.27 -14.98 21.90
CA ILE A 755 1.65 -15.08 21.40
C ILE A 755 1.88 -13.91 20.44
N CYS A 756 3.04 -13.25 20.48
CA CYS A 756 3.42 -12.31 19.43
C CYS A 756 3.67 -13.07 18.11
N LEU A 757 2.87 -12.76 17.09
CA LEU A 757 2.99 -13.31 15.74
C LEU A 757 4.28 -12.75 15.10
N GLN A 758 5.34 -13.56 15.05
CA GLN A 758 6.57 -13.20 14.33
C GLN A 758 6.28 -13.10 12.83
N ALA A 759 6.63 -11.98 12.21
CA ALA A 759 6.69 -11.91 10.76
C ALA A 759 7.79 -12.85 10.25
N GLU A 760 7.52 -13.65 9.21
CA GLU A 760 8.50 -14.57 8.62
C GLU A 760 9.65 -13.80 7.93
N ASP A 761 10.68 -13.45 8.69
CA ASP A 761 11.98 -13.04 8.15
C ASP A 761 12.61 -14.23 7.42
N LYS A 762 12.52 -14.20 6.08
CA LYS A 762 12.97 -15.27 5.19
C LYS A 762 14.49 -15.42 5.19
N PHE A 763 15.01 -16.20 6.13
CA PHE A 763 16.24 -16.94 5.91
C PHE A 763 16.00 -18.06 4.88
N ASP A 764 17.03 -18.33 4.08
CA ASP A 764 17.03 -19.19 2.88
C ASP A 764 15.95 -18.89 1.81
N ASN A 765 16.31 -18.01 0.87
CA ASN A 765 16.41 -18.50 -0.51
C ASN A 765 17.52 -17.77 -1.30
N SER A 766 18.21 -18.49 -2.18
CA SER A 766 19.39 -18.02 -2.89
C SER A 766 19.08 -16.96 -3.96
N GLN A 767 19.88 -15.88 -4.00
CA GLN A 767 19.92 -14.98 -5.16
C GLN A 767 21.14 -15.28 -6.03
N SER A 768 20.91 -15.68 -7.28
CA SER A 768 21.95 -15.82 -8.31
C SER A 768 22.11 -14.50 -9.08
N ASN A 769 23.33 -13.94 -9.07
CA ASN A 769 23.66 -12.66 -9.71
C ASN A 769 23.54 -12.63 -11.24
N THR A 770 23.05 -11.51 -11.79
CA THR A 770 23.40 -11.04 -13.15
C THR A 770 23.57 -9.52 -13.24
N SER A 771 24.83 -9.06 -13.12
CA SER A 771 25.47 -7.93 -13.83
C SER A 771 24.95 -6.48 -13.78
N SER A 772 25.88 -5.57 -13.43
CA SER A 772 25.99 -4.15 -13.86
C SER A 772 25.04 -3.11 -13.22
N GLY A 773 25.50 -1.90 -12.82
CA GLY A 773 26.86 -1.35 -12.82
C GLY A 773 26.97 0.04 -12.15
N ASN A 774 28.18 0.43 -11.76
CA ASN A 774 28.49 1.62 -10.92
C ASN A 774 27.96 2.99 -11.41
N ARG A 775 27.46 3.81 -10.47
CA ARG A 775 28.08 5.11 -10.11
C ARG A 775 27.65 5.63 -8.74
N GLN A 776 28.52 6.44 -8.13
CA GLN A 776 28.48 6.81 -6.71
C GLN A 776 27.83 8.19 -6.48
N SER A 777 27.33 8.41 -5.26
CA SER A 777 27.03 9.73 -4.69
C SER A 777 27.71 9.83 -3.32
N SER A 778 28.34 10.97 -3.01
CA SER A 778 29.20 11.10 -1.82
C SER A 778 29.29 12.53 -1.29
N GLY A 779 29.11 12.69 0.02
CA GLY A 779 29.65 13.81 0.79
C GLY A 779 28.78 15.05 0.92
N GLN A 780 28.33 15.34 2.14
CA GLN A 780 27.87 16.67 2.53
C GLN A 780 29.04 17.67 2.53
N SER A 781 28.75 18.95 2.22
CA SER A 781 29.46 20.07 2.84
C SER A 781 28.51 21.28 2.97
N VAL A 782 28.80 22.19 3.90
CA VAL A 782 27.92 23.31 4.27
C VAL A 782 28.56 24.63 3.84
N GLY A 783 27.79 25.49 3.17
CA GLY A 783 28.18 26.86 2.79
C GLY A 783 27.06 27.85 3.11
N VAL A 784 27.41 29.11 3.37
CA VAL A 784 26.49 30.18 3.77
C VAL A 784 26.51 31.29 2.71
N GLY A 785 25.34 31.72 2.22
CA GLY A 785 25.22 32.77 1.21
C GLY A 785 23.83 33.42 1.21
N VAL A 786 23.78 34.75 1.20
CA VAL A 786 22.58 35.59 1.35
C VAL A 786 21.80 35.73 0.04
N GLY A 787 20.48 35.50 0.12
CA GLY A 787 19.34 36.17 -0.56
C GLY A 787 19.39 36.61 -2.03
N ASP A 788 18.28 36.37 -2.74
CA ASP A 788 17.36 37.46 -3.14
C ASP A 788 15.93 36.90 -3.36
N SER A 789 15.04 37.66 -4.03
CA SER A 789 13.60 37.66 -3.79
C SER A 789 12.74 37.61 -5.06
N GLY A 790 11.60 36.92 -5.00
CA GLY A 790 10.45 37.14 -5.90
C GLY A 790 10.32 36.21 -7.11
N GLY A 791 9.12 36.23 -7.71
CA GLY A 791 8.76 35.42 -8.88
C GLY A 791 7.76 34.30 -8.57
N GLY A 792 6.47 34.63 -8.56
CA GLY A 792 5.40 33.62 -8.53
C GLY A 792 5.11 33.05 -9.92
N GLY A 793 4.65 31.81 -9.99
CA GLY A 793 4.20 31.17 -11.23
C GLY A 793 3.34 29.95 -10.91
N GLY A 794 2.05 30.02 -11.21
CA GLY A 794 1.14 28.88 -11.07
C GLY A 794 1.39 27.86 -12.18
N GLY A 795 1.65 26.61 -11.82
CA GLY A 795 1.82 25.50 -12.75
C GLY A 795 0.76 24.43 -12.52
N GLY A 796 -0.37 24.51 -13.23
CA GLY A 796 -1.43 23.52 -13.17
C GLY A 796 -0.98 22.20 -13.82
N SER A 797 -0.74 21.16 -13.02
CA SER A 797 -0.26 19.86 -13.49
C SER A 797 -1.40 18.96 -14.00
N GLY A 798 -1.85 19.18 -15.23
CA GLY A 798 -2.82 18.31 -15.92
C GLY A 798 -2.22 16.94 -16.25
N SER A 799 -2.36 15.97 -15.35
CA SER A 799 -1.69 14.66 -15.42
C SER A 799 -2.40 13.64 -16.35
N SER A 800 -1.86 12.42 -16.39
CA SER A 800 -2.39 11.29 -17.13
C SER A 800 -3.58 10.64 -16.41
N SER A 801 -4.70 10.45 -17.10
CA SER A 801 -5.91 9.76 -16.60
C SER A 801 -5.74 8.23 -16.65
N ASP A 802 -4.69 7.72 -15.97
CA ASP A 802 -4.42 6.29 -15.77
C ASP A 802 -4.09 5.99 -14.28
N GLU A 803 -3.78 7.01 -13.45
CA GLU A 803 -3.46 6.85 -12.02
C GLU A 803 -4.71 7.00 -11.10
N GLU A 804 -5.74 7.78 -11.49
CA GLU A 804 -7.02 7.88 -10.75
C GLU A 804 -7.81 6.55 -10.67
N GLU A 805 -7.51 5.54 -11.51
CA GLU A 805 -8.13 4.21 -11.39
C GLU A 805 -7.36 3.25 -10.46
N GLU A 806 -6.09 3.52 -10.08
CA GLU A 806 -5.34 2.70 -9.10
C GLU A 806 -5.71 3.07 -7.64
N ASP A 807 -5.93 4.36 -7.34
CA ASP A 807 -6.37 4.79 -5.99
C ASP A 807 -7.80 4.30 -5.63
N GLU A 808 -8.64 3.93 -6.61
CA GLU A 808 -9.97 3.34 -6.33
C GLU A 808 -9.91 1.88 -5.82
N GLU A 809 -8.75 1.21 -5.85
CA GLU A 809 -8.62 -0.20 -5.48
C GLU A 809 -8.67 -0.47 -3.96
N GLU A 810 -8.23 0.45 -3.08
CA GLU A 810 -8.30 0.23 -1.61
C GLU A 810 -9.70 0.44 -1.01
N ALA A 811 -10.67 0.96 -1.79
CA ALA A 811 -12.05 1.19 -1.33
C ALA A 811 -13.07 0.12 -1.80
N SER A 812 -12.65 -0.88 -2.57
CA SER A 812 -13.56 -1.81 -3.25
C SER A 812 -13.49 -3.23 -2.71
N THR A 813 -14.63 -3.76 -2.21
CA THR A 813 -14.86 -5.19 -1.85
C THR A 813 -14.16 -5.77 -0.60
N SER A 814 -14.16 -5.06 0.54
CA SER A 814 -13.81 -5.63 1.86
C SER A 814 -14.99 -6.30 2.60
N SER A 815 -15.90 -6.96 1.88
CA SER A 815 -17.11 -7.60 2.41
C SER A 815 -17.01 -9.13 2.48
N HIS A 816 -16.06 -9.64 3.26
CA HIS A 816 -15.95 -11.08 3.53
C HIS A 816 -17.15 -11.53 4.41
N PRO A 817 -17.94 -12.54 4.02
CA PRO A 817 -19.02 -13.04 4.88
C PRO A 817 -18.41 -13.74 6.10
N GLN A 818 -18.72 -13.25 7.30
CA GLN A 818 -18.28 -13.88 8.55
C GLN A 818 -18.82 -15.31 8.61
N ARG A 819 -17.92 -16.30 8.62
CA ARG A 819 -18.30 -17.70 8.81
C ARG A 819 -18.55 -17.97 10.28
N GLU A 820 -19.78 -17.74 10.72
CA GLU A 820 -20.20 -17.98 12.11
C GLU A 820 -19.95 -19.43 12.53
N GLU A 821 -19.14 -19.63 13.57
CA GLU A 821 -19.02 -20.93 14.23
C GLU A 821 -20.26 -21.17 15.08
N GLN A 822 -21.24 -21.88 14.51
CA GLN A 822 -22.50 -22.22 15.18
C GLN A 822 -22.26 -23.15 16.37
N CYS A 823 -22.21 -22.56 17.57
CA CYS A 823 -22.21 -23.28 18.84
C CYS A 823 -23.54 -24.05 18.99
N SER A 824 -23.49 -25.37 18.76
CA SER A 824 -24.65 -26.26 18.79
C SER A 824 -24.74 -27.02 20.11
N SER A 825 -25.98 -27.29 20.56
CA SER A 825 -26.27 -27.64 21.94
C SER A 825 -26.26 -29.14 22.26
N SER A 826 -25.53 -29.48 23.31
CA SER A 826 -25.78 -30.59 24.26
C SER A 826 -26.17 -31.98 23.71
N SER A 827 -25.22 -32.92 23.79
CA SER A 827 -25.52 -34.26 24.33
C SER A 827 -24.37 -34.68 25.27
N ALA A 828 -24.69 -35.40 26.34
CA ALA A 828 -23.77 -35.60 27.47
C ALA A 828 -23.25 -37.05 27.57
N GLN A 829 -21.92 -37.22 27.58
CA GLN A 829 -21.15 -38.43 27.93
C GLN A 829 -19.79 -37.98 28.54
N PRO A 830 -19.04 -38.85 29.26
CA PRO A 830 -18.13 -38.41 30.33
C PRO A 830 -16.69 -38.03 29.92
N VAL A 831 -16.03 -37.31 30.85
CA VAL A 831 -14.70 -36.67 30.76
C VAL A 831 -13.53 -37.64 30.59
N PRO A 832 -12.57 -37.29 29.71
CA PRO A 832 -11.14 -37.54 29.95
C PRO A 832 -10.28 -36.25 29.84
N ALA A 833 -9.34 -36.09 30.78
CA ALA A 833 -8.14 -35.22 30.81
C ALA A 833 -8.14 -33.79 30.19
N PRO A 834 -7.67 -32.74 30.91
CA PRO A 834 -7.52 -31.41 30.35
C PRO A 834 -6.36 -31.33 29.33
N GLN A 835 -6.67 -30.98 28.09
CA GLN A 835 -5.68 -30.58 27.08
C GLN A 835 -5.31 -29.09 27.27
N PRO A 836 -4.07 -28.67 26.92
CA PRO A 836 -3.70 -27.26 26.90
C PRO A 836 -4.52 -26.52 25.83
N ARG A 837 -5.03 -25.34 26.17
CA ARG A 837 -5.71 -24.47 25.20
C ARG A 837 -4.68 -23.88 24.23
N GLU A 838 -5.02 -23.87 22.95
CA GLU A 838 -4.23 -23.16 21.93
C GLU A 838 -4.19 -21.66 22.27
N LYS A 839 -3.00 -21.07 22.23
CA LYS A 839 -2.81 -19.62 22.43
C LYS A 839 -3.13 -18.87 21.14
N THR A 840 -3.76 -17.71 21.24
CA THR A 840 -4.13 -16.90 20.07
C THR A 840 -2.99 -15.96 19.61
N PRO A 841 -2.57 -15.99 18.33
CA PRO A 841 -1.49 -15.14 17.86
C PRO A 841 -1.96 -13.70 17.61
N ILE A 842 -1.14 -12.71 17.98
CA ILE A 842 -1.41 -11.26 17.83
C ILE A 842 -0.20 -10.56 17.22
N ALA A 843 -0.43 -9.61 16.30
CA ALA A 843 0.60 -8.73 15.72
C ALA A 843 1.06 -7.63 16.72
N LEU A 844 1.49 -8.03 17.92
CA LEU A 844 1.82 -7.14 19.04
C LEU A 844 2.89 -6.10 18.67
N MET A 845 3.86 -6.48 17.83
CA MET A 845 4.89 -5.59 17.32
C MET A 845 4.32 -4.44 16.47
N GLU A 846 3.31 -4.71 15.65
CA GLU A 846 2.66 -3.70 14.80
C GLU A 846 1.80 -2.76 15.66
N TYR A 847 1.06 -3.30 16.64
CA TYR A 847 0.32 -2.49 17.62
C TYR A 847 1.25 -1.57 18.42
N ILE A 848 2.37 -2.09 18.94
CA ILE A 848 3.40 -1.27 19.62
C ILE A 848 3.90 -0.17 18.70
N GLN A 849 4.20 -0.50 17.44
CA GLN A 849 4.73 0.48 16.48
C GLN A 849 3.71 1.57 16.12
N ASN A 850 2.43 1.23 16.00
CA ASN A 850 1.35 2.16 15.67
C ASN A 850 1.02 3.07 16.87
N VAL A 851 0.87 2.49 18.07
CA VAL A 851 0.59 3.26 19.29
C VAL A 851 1.75 4.20 19.66
N THR A 852 3.00 3.75 19.58
CA THR A 852 4.15 4.63 19.90
C THR A 852 4.30 5.79 18.93
N LYS A 853 4.03 5.60 17.63
CA LYS A 853 3.99 6.67 16.62
C LYS A 853 2.84 7.67 16.83
N PHE A 854 1.66 7.17 17.19
CA PHE A 854 0.50 8.00 17.50
C PHE A 854 0.76 8.89 18.73
N VAL A 855 1.38 8.31 19.78
CA VAL A 855 1.81 9.05 20.98
C VAL A 855 2.93 10.05 20.68
N ASP A 856 3.94 9.68 19.87
CA ASP A 856 5.01 10.61 19.51
C ASP A 856 4.48 11.80 18.70
N ALA A 857 3.56 11.59 17.76
CA ALA A 857 2.94 12.66 17.01
C ALA A 857 2.19 13.67 17.92
N ILE A 858 1.42 13.18 18.91
CA ILE A 858 0.73 14.01 19.91
C ILE A 858 1.71 14.78 20.81
N LEU A 859 2.88 14.22 21.12
CA LEU A 859 3.81 14.80 22.10
C LEU A 859 4.99 15.57 21.47
N SER A 860 5.27 15.43 20.17
CA SER A 860 6.45 16.01 19.51
C SER A 860 6.16 17.23 18.63
N ASN A 861 4.95 17.37 18.10
CA ASN A 861 4.62 18.41 17.10
C ASN A 861 4.35 19.81 17.72
N ASN A 862 4.53 19.96 19.05
CA ASN A 862 4.08 21.12 19.81
C ASN A 862 5.21 22.12 20.13
N SER A 863 4.86 23.41 20.13
CA SER A 863 5.72 24.53 20.54
C SER A 863 5.53 24.93 22.02
N THR A 864 4.48 24.43 22.67
CA THR A 864 4.31 24.45 24.13
C THR A 864 4.46 23.05 24.71
N ASP A 865 4.71 22.95 26.02
CA ASP A 865 4.94 21.69 26.71
C ASP A 865 3.71 21.14 27.47
N ASP A 866 2.53 21.75 27.27
CA ASP A 866 1.29 21.46 28.01
C ASP A 866 0.80 20.02 27.86
N HIS A 867 1.00 19.38 26.70
CA HIS A 867 0.61 18.00 26.43
C HIS A 867 1.58 17.01 27.09
N CYS A 868 2.88 17.30 27.02
CA CYS A 868 3.92 16.53 27.71
C CYS A 868 3.78 16.59 29.24
N ARG A 869 3.52 17.79 29.79
CA ARG A 869 3.28 17.96 31.25
C ARG A 869 2.03 17.24 31.71
N GLU A 870 0.94 17.29 30.95
CA GLU A 870 -0.31 16.57 31.27
C GLU A 870 -0.07 15.05 31.29
N PHE A 871 0.58 14.51 30.26
CA PHE A 871 0.91 13.09 30.16
C PHE A 871 1.79 12.60 31.33
N VAL A 872 2.74 13.44 31.77
CA VAL A 872 3.59 13.14 32.93
C VAL A 872 2.79 13.24 34.24
N ALA A 873 1.94 14.27 34.41
CA ALA A 873 1.11 14.46 35.60
C ALA A 873 0.10 13.31 35.81
N GLN A 874 -0.48 12.81 34.73
CA GLN A 874 -1.36 11.63 34.71
C GLN A 874 -0.59 10.28 34.78
N LYS A 875 0.74 10.30 34.95
CA LYS A 875 1.64 9.14 35.09
C LYS A 875 1.82 8.27 33.83
N GLY A 876 1.50 8.76 32.64
CA GLY A 876 1.59 8.03 31.37
C GLY A 876 2.98 7.46 31.03
N LEU A 877 4.03 8.00 31.65
CA LEU A 877 5.39 7.45 31.61
C LEU A 877 5.48 5.99 32.09
N VAL A 878 4.63 5.57 33.04
CA VAL A 878 4.69 4.21 33.61
C VAL A 878 4.32 3.15 32.57
N PRO A 879 3.12 3.15 31.95
CA PRO A 879 2.80 2.18 30.90
C PRO A 879 3.66 2.35 29.64
N LEU A 880 4.00 3.58 29.24
CA LEU A 880 4.89 3.83 28.09
C LEU A 880 6.24 3.11 28.21
N LEU A 881 6.85 3.16 29.40
CA LEU A 881 8.13 2.49 29.64
C LEU A 881 7.97 1.00 29.95
N SER A 882 6.87 0.57 30.56
CA SER A 882 6.54 -0.85 30.77
C SER A 882 6.48 -1.65 29.47
N ILE A 883 6.17 -1.03 28.33
CA ILE A 883 6.24 -1.65 26.99
C ILE A 883 7.60 -2.32 26.73
N LEU A 884 8.69 -1.81 27.30
CA LEU A 884 10.04 -2.36 27.14
C LEU A 884 10.24 -3.70 27.86
N GLY A 885 9.35 -4.09 28.78
CA GLY A 885 9.46 -5.30 29.60
C GLY A 885 8.28 -6.27 29.50
N LEU A 886 7.48 -6.20 28.43
CA LEU A 886 6.32 -7.07 28.23
C LEU A 886 6.75 -8.54 27.98
N PRO A 887 6.20 -9.53 28.70
CA PRO A 887 6.62 -10.92 28.60
C PRO A 887 6.30 -11.57 27.25
N ASN A 888 5.25 -11.13 26.54
CA ASN A 888 4.89 -11.64 25.22
C ASN A 888 5.76 -11.07 24.07
N LEU A 889 6.79 -10.25 24.35
CA LEU A 889 7.71 -9.76 23.32
C LEU A 889 8.68 -10.87 22.86
N PRO A 890 8.93 -11.03 21.54
CA PRO A 890 9.94 -11.97 21.07
C PRO A 890 11.33 -11.58 21.58
N VAL A 891 12.15 -12.60 21.88
CA VAL A 891 13.55 -12.44 22.34
C VAL A 891 14.50 -12.01 21.21
N ASP A 892 14.03 -12.03 19.96
CA ASP A 892 14.77 -11.66 18.75
C ASP A 892 14.85 -10.13 18.49
N HIS A 893 15.28 -9.77 17.28
CA HIS A 893 15.61 -8.40 16.83
C HIS A 893 14.52 -7.33 17.08
N SER A 894 13.26 -7.73 17.27
CA SER A 894 12.10 -6.85 17.50
C SER A 894 12.27 -5.84 18.63
N VAL A 895 12.88 -6.23 19.76
CA VAL A 895 12.96 -5.34 20.94
C VAL A 895 13.82 -4.10 20.69
N SER A 896 14.79 -4.16 19.77
CA SER A 896 15.56 -2.97 19.36
C SER A 896 14.68 -1.91 18.68
N GLN A 897 13.70 -2.33 17.87
CA GLN A 897 12.77 -1.41 17.21
C GLN A 897 11.74 -0.85 18.21
N THR A 898 11.19 -1.68 19.09
CA THR A 898 10.32 -1.23 20.20
C THR A 898 11.03 -0.20 21.08
N ALA A 899 12.27 -0.47 21.46
CA ALA A 899 13.07 0.43 22.27
C ALA A 899 13.40 1.75 21.56
N GLN A 900 13.65 1.74 20.25
CA GLN A 900 13.85 2.96 19.46
C GLN A 900 12.56 3.81 19.35
N ALA A 901 11.40 3.18 19.22
CA ALA A 901 10.12 3.88 19.16
C ALA A 901 9.79 4.57 20.50
N VAL A 902 9.85 3.82 21.62
CA VAL A 902 9.67 4.39 22.97
C VAL A 902 10.71 5.47 23.29
N ALA A 903 11.97 5.27 22.88
CA ALA A 903 13.02 6.27 23.07
C ALA A 903 12.79 7.57 22.28
N THR A 904 12.05 7.53 21.17
CA THR A 904 11.69 8.74 20.42
C THR A 904 10.68 9.56 21.21
N VAL A 905 9.59 8.94 21.70
CA VAL A 905 8.63 9.60 22.62
C VAL A 905 9.35 10.20 23.85
N CYS A 906 10.25 9.43 24.48
CA CYS A 906 11.00 9.91 25.63
C CYS A 906 11.96 11.08 25.30
N LYS A 907 12.53 11.13 24.10
CA LYS A 907 13.29 12.30 23.62
C LYS A 907 12.35 13.50 23.41
N SER A 908 11.19 13.32 22.80
CA SER A 908 10.19 14.38 22.56
C SER A 908 9.81 15.07 23.87
N ILE A 909 9.43 14.29 24.89
CA ILE A 909 9.09 14.80 26.24
C ILE A 909 10.28 15.54 26.89
N LEU A 910 11.50 15.00 26.82
CA LEU A 910 12.70 15.63 27.42
C LEU A 910 13.19 16.87 26.66
N ASN A 911 12.94 16.95 25.35
CA ASN A 911 13.31 18.07 24.49
C ASN A 911 12.35 19.27 24.64
N LEU A 912 11.06 19.01 24.90
CA LEU A 912 10.02 20.04 24.95
C LEU A 912 9.68 20.46 26.40
N ALA A 913 9.43 19.51 27.30
CA ALA A 913 9.02 19.78 28.68
C ALA A 913 10.18 19.77 29.70
N HIS A 914 11.36 19.27 29.29
CA HIS A 914 12.52 19.04 30.17
C HIS A 914 12.21 18.21 31.44
N GLU A 915 11.17 17.37 31.39
CA GLU A 915 10.61 16.70 32.57
C GLU A 915 11.58 15.64 33.16
N PRO A 916 12.13 15.85 34.38
CA PRO A 916 13.06 14.90 35.01
C PRO A 916 12.46 13.52 35.29
N GLN A 917 11.13 13.42 35.28
CA GLN A 917 10.41 12.21 35.65
C GLN A 917 10.65 11.06 34.66
N VAL A 918 10.87 11.35 33.37
CA VAL A 918 11.22 10.34 32.35
C VAL A 918 12.43 9.50 32.78
N LEU A 919 13.50 10.18 33.20
CA LEU A 919 14.75 9.56 33.65
C LEU A 919 14.56 8.83 34.99
N LYS A 920 13.79 9.41 35.92
CA LYS A 920 13.55 8.80 37.24
C LYS A 920 12.74 7.50 37.14
N THR A 921 11.66 7.49 36.36
CA THR A 921 10.78 6.32 36.20
C THR A 921 11.50 5.18 35.47
N GLY A 922 12.19 5.49 34.36
CA GLY A 922 12.98 4.49 33.64
C GLY A 922 14.11 3.88 34.49
N LEU A 923 14.75 4.66 35.38
CA LEU A 923 15.75 4.14 36.31
C LEU A 923 15.12 3.25 37.40
N SER A 924 13.87 3.50 37.82
CA SER A 924 13.16 2.63 38.77
C SER A 924 12.83 1.28 38.15
N GLN A 925 12.20 1.27 36.97
CA GLN A 925 11.82 0.02 36.29
C GLN A 925 13.06 -0.79 35.85
N LEU A 926 14.12 -0.13 35.35
CA LEU A 926 15.39 -0.81 35.10
C LEU A 926 16.02 -1.38 36.38
N ASN A 927 15.91 -0.69 37.52
CA ASN A 927 16.35 -1.25 38.81
C ASN A 927 15.52 -2.49 39.19
N GLU A 928 14.20 -2.48 38.97
CA GLU A 928 13.33 -3.64 39.22
C GLU A 928 13.72 -4.85 38.35
N VAL A 929 13.96 -4.66 37.04
CA VAL A 929 14.46 -5.73 36.15
C VAL A 929 15.86 -6.21 36.57
N LEU A 930 16.76 -5.30 36.97
CA LEU A 930 18.09 -5.66 37.50
C LEU A 930 18.05 -6.42 38.84
N ASN A 931 16.94 -6.33 39.59
CA ASN A 931 16.69 -7.16 40.76
C ASN A 931 16.23 -8.57 40.39
N LEU A 932 15.45 -8.73 39.30
CA LEU A 932 15.07 -10.05 38.76
C LEU A 932 16.28 -10.80 38.19
N LEU A 933 17.23 -10.09 37.56
CA LEU A 933 18.45 -10.66 36.99
C LEU A 933 19.51 -11.12 38.02
N LYS A 934 19.27 -10.98 39.33
CA LYS A 934 20.24 -11.38 40.36
C LYS A 934 20.73 -12.84 40.31
N PRO A 935 19.92 -13.85 39.94
CA PRO A 935 20.41 -15.24 39.80
C PRO A 935 21.46 -15.41 38.71
N LEU A 936 21.52 -14.51 37.71
CA LEU A 936 22.58 -14.48 36.70
C LEU A 936 23.95 -14.10 37.30
N TYR A 937 23.97 -13.43 38.45
CA TYR A 937 25.22 -12.98 39.10
C TYR A 937 25.84 -14.08 40.00
N SER A 938 25.12 -15.16 40.26
CA SER A 938 25.64 -16.36 40.95
C SER A 938 26.18 -17.35 39.92
N TYR A 939 27.51 -17.41 39.80
CA TYR A 939 28.19 -18.40 38.96
C TYR A 939 27.87 -19.84 39.44
N MET A 940 27.69 -20.77 38.51
CA MET A 940 27.49 -22.19 38.81
C MET A 940 28.73 -22.77 39.49
N GLU A 941 28.53 -23.56 40.55
CA GLU A 941 29.61 -24.32 41.20
C GLU A 941 30.12 -25.45 40.29
N ALA A 942 31.27 -26.04 40.62
CA ALA A 942 31.93 -27.06 39.80
C ALA A 942 31.00 -28.27 39.55
N PRO A 943 30.86 -28.78 38.30
CA PRO A 943 31.77 -28.60 37.15
C PRO A 943 31.67 -27.26 36.39
N GLY A 944 30.66 -26.43 36.68
CA GLY A 944 30.45 -25.12 36.02
C GLY A 944 29.77 -25.21 34.65
N GLY A 945 29.20 -24.09 34.19
CA GLY A 945 28.46 -23.98 32.93
C GLY A 945 27.98 -22.55 32.65
N SER A 946 26.98 -22.42 31.77
CA SER A 946 26.24 -21.18 31.50
C SER A 946 24.88 -21.23 32.20
N VAL A 947 24.56 -20.19 32.97
CA VAL A 947 23.29 -20.07 33.70
C VAL A 947 22.11 -19.96 32.73
N LEU A 948 22.27 -19.24 31.62
CA LEU A 948 21.21 -19.11 30.60
C LEU A 948 20.97 -20.43 29.84
N LEU A 949 22.02 -21.20 29.60
CA LEU A 949 21.88 -22.54 29.02
C LEU A 949 21.18 -23.50 30.00
N HIS A 950 21.50 -23.44 31.28
CA HIS A 950 20.88 -24.24 32.32
C HIS A 950 19.39 -23.92 32.50
N GLU A 951 19.00 -22.64 32.44
CA GLU A 951 17.59 -22.21 32.41
C GLU A 951 16.87 -22.79 31.18
N LEU A 952 17.42 -22.60 29.98
CA LEU A 952 16.82 -23.07 28.72
C LEU A 952 16.64 -24.60 28.68
N VAL A 953 17.62 -25.35 29.22
CA VAL A 953 17.59 -26.81 29.30
C VAL A 953 16.65 -27.33 30.39
N SER A 954 16.34 -26.51 31.40
CA SER A 954 15.35 -26.82 32.45
C SER A 954 13.90 -26.50 32.04
N ALA A 955 13.69 -25.85 30.89
CA ALA A 955 12.36 -25.48 30.40
C ALA A 955 11.54 -26.71 29.96
N PRO A 956 10.20 -26.73 30.16
CA PRO A 956 9.36 -27.90 29.86
C PRO A 956 9.20 -28.20 28.36
N ASN A 957 9.46 -27.23 27.48
CA ASN A 957 9.59 -27.43 26.04
C ASN A 957 10.48 -26.33 25.42
N LEU A 958 11.56 -26.75 24.75
CA LEU A 958 12.54 -25.89 24.07
C LEU A 958 11.93 -25.02 22.96
N GLU A 959 10.89 -25.49 22.26
CA GLU A 959 10.25 -24.74 21.17
C GLU A 959 9.47 -23.53 21.69
N THR A 960 8.86 -23.65 22.88
CA THR A 960 8.12 -22.54 23.52
C THR A 960 9.01 -21.65 24.40
N ALA A 961 10.26 -22.03 24.66
CA ALA A 961 11.11 -21.39 25.65
C ALA A 961 11.41 -19.91 25.34
N PHE A 962 11.61 -19.57 24.07
CA PHE A 962 11.85 -18.19 23.60
C PHE A 962 10.56 -17.35 23.46
N THR A 963 9.41 -17.87 23.90
CA THR A 963 8.07 -17.25 23.77
C THR A 963 7.22 -17.35 25.05
N SER A 964 7.85 -17.67 26.19
CA SER A 964 7.15 -17.84 27.46
C SER A 964 8.07 -17.46 28.63
N ASP A 965 7.79 -16.31 29.24
CA ASP A 965 8.43 -15.78 30.46
C ASP A 965 8.52 -16.80 31.60
N THR A 966 7.46 -17.58 31.75
CA THR A 966 7.25 -18.68 32.70
C THR A 966 8.14 -19.89 32.45
N ALA A 967 8.78 -19.98 31.28
CA ALA A 967 9.73 -21.04 30.94
C ALA A 967 11.19 -20.58 31.05
N THR A 968 11.50 -19.32 30.72
CA THR A 968 12.86 -18.75 30.78
C THR A 968 12.86 -17.31 31.35
N PRO A 969 12.63 -17.15 32.67
CA PRO A 969 12.44 -15.82 33.27
C PRO A 969 13.70 -14.94 33.24
N LEU A 970 14.92 -15.49 33.34
CA LEU A 970 16.14 -14.70 33.22
C LEU A 970 16.37 -14.24 31.77
N LEU A 971 16.06 -15.08 30.78
CA LEU A 971 16.13 -14.71 29.36
C LEU A 971 15.20 -13.53 29.03
N HIS A 972 13.95 -13.57 29.50
CA HIS A 972 12.98 -12.48 29.27
C HIS A 972 13.34 -11.22 30.08
N ALA A 973 13.85 -11.36 31.31
CA ALA A 973 14.37 -10.22 32.08
C ALA A 973 15.62 -9.58 31.42
N MET A 974 16.47 -10.38 30.77
CA MET A 974 17.62 -9.87 30.00
C MET A 974 17.15 -9.08 28.77
N ASN A 975 16.14 -9.59 28.07
CA ASN A 975 15.51 -8.90 26.93
C ASN A 975 14.85 -7.58 27.34
N ALA A 976 14.14 -7.57 28.48
CA ALA A 976 13.58 -6.35 29.06
C ALA A 976 14.67 -5.31 29.38
N ALA A 977 15.74 -5.73 30.06
CA ALA A 977 16.87 -4.85 30.37
C ALA A 977 17.54 -4.29 29.10
N TYR A 978 17.68 -5.10 28.03
CA TYR A 978 18.18 -4.66 26.73
C TYR A 978 17.34 -3.53 26.13
N GLY A 979 16.01 -3.62 26.21
CA GLY A 979 15.10 -2.56 25.80
C GLY A 979 15.34 -1.24 26.54
N TYR A 980 15.42 -1.27 27.88
CA TYR A 980 15.75 -0.10 28.69
C TYR A 980 17.15 0.48 28.38
N ILE A 981 18.15 -0.36 28.13
CA ILE A 981 19.53 0.07 27.82
C ILE A 981 19.60 0.77 26.46
N ILE A 982 18.93 0.23 25.43
CA ILE A 982 18.80 0.92 24.12
C ILE A 982 18.08 2.26 24.30
N MET A 983 16.98 2.27 25.06
CA MET A 983 16.22 3.50 25.33
C MET A 983 17.10 4.57 26.00
N PHE A 984 17.82 4.22 27.07
CA PHE A 984 18.74 5.14 27.73
C PHE A 984 19.91 5.56 26.84
N ALA A 985 20.51 4.65 26.07
CA ALA A 985 21.59 4.98 25.14
C ALA A 985 21.11 5.91 24.01
N GLN A 986 19.84 5.84 23.62
CA GLN A 986 19.23 6.77 22.68
C GLN A 986 18.91 8.13 23.32
N VAL A 987 18.23 8.15 24.47
CA VAL A 987 17.89 9.39 25.20
C VAL A 987 19.13 10.19 25.62
N CYS A 988 20.20 9.50 26.03
CA CYS A 988 21.47 10.13 26.42
C CYS A 988 22.29 10.68 25.24
N ARG A 989 21.96 10.33 23.99
CA ARG A 989 22.57 10.89 22.76
C ARG A 989 21.96 12.25 22.39
N THR A 990 21.97 13.20 23.33
CA THR A 990 21.53 14.60 23.10
C THR A 990 22.72 15.55 22.95
N SER A 991 22.58 16.54 22.05
CA SER A 991 23.50 17.66 21.89
C SER A 991 23.18 18.83 22.82
N GLN A 992 21.97 18.87 23.39
CA GLN A 992 21.52 19.97 24.25
C GLN A 992 22.19 19.93 25.63
N SER A 993 22.71 21.06 26.09
CA SER A 993 23.45 21.16 27.35
C SER A 993 22.59 20.92 28.59
N GLU A 994 21.32 21.33 28.55
CA GLU A 994 20.41 21.27 29.70
C GLU A 994 19.92 19.85 29.95
N ILE A 995 19.49 19.16 28.90
CA ILE A 995 19.10 17.73 28.97
C ILE A 995 20.30 16.85 29.33
N ARG A 996 21.53 17.17 28.86
CA ARG A 996 22.75 16.52 29.36
C ARG A 996 22.93 16.72 30.87
N ASN A 997 22.74 17.93 31.38
CA ASN A 997 22.87 18.20 32.81
C ASN A 997 21.79 17.45 33.61
N LEU A 998 20.56 17.39 33.09
CA LEU A 998 19.45 16.63 33.67
C LEU A 998 19.77 15.12 33.73
N ALA A 999 20.18 14.52 32.61
CA ALA A 999 20.63 13.14 32.53
C ALA A 999 21.76 12.85 33.53
N MET A 1000 22.80 13.69 33.57
CA MET A 1000 23.92 13.53 34.50
C MET A 1000 23.50 13.64 35.97
N ASN A 1001 22.58 14.54 36.31
CA ASN A 1001 22.05 14.66 37.67
C ASN A 1001 21.26 13.41 38.10
N HIS A 1002 20.47 12.83 37.19
CA HIS A 1002 19.71 11.60 37.48
C HIS A 1002 20.62 10.35 37.56
N TRP A 1003 21.56 10.18 36.65
CA TRP A 1003 22.56 9.10 36.73
C TRP A 1003 23.50 9.24 37.96
N GLY A 1004 23.75 10.47 38.41
CA GLY A 1004 24.51 10.77 39.63
C GLY A 1004 23.70 10.72 40.94
N SER A 1005 22.41 10.43 40.89
CA SER A 1005 21.55 10.25 42.07
C SER A 1005 21.76 8.89 42.75
N GLU A 1006 21.25 8.70 43.96
CA GLU A 1006 21.36 7.43 44.68
C GLU A 1006 20.75 6.26 43.90
N LEU A 1007 19.62 6.47 43.24
CA LEU A 1007 18.99 5.49 42.35
C LEU A 1007 19.88 5.23 41.11
N GLY A 1008 20.37 6.29 40.45
CA GLY A 1008 21.23 6.17 39.28
C GLY A 1008 22.55 5.43 39.57
N LEU A 1009 23.15 5.68 40.72
CA LEU A 1009 24.36 4.98 41.19
C LEU A 1009 24.07 3.52 41.57
N THR A 1010 22.87 3.22 42.10
CA THR A 1010 22.42 1.84 42.37
C THR A 1010 22.19 1.07 41.07
N VAL A 1011 21.53 1.69 40.08
CA VAL A 1011 21.37 1.12 38.73
C VAL A 1011 22.72 0.90 38.06
N LEU A 1012 23.66 1.86 38.12
CA LEU A 1012 25.01 1.68 37.58
C LEU A 1012 25.76 0.52 38.23
N LYS A 1013 25.57 0.28 39.53
CA LYS A 1013 26.10 -0.90 40.19
C LYS A 1013 25.45 -2.18 39.63
N GLY A 1014 24.13 -2.23 39.51
CA GLY A 1014 23.42 -3.38 38.92
C GLY A 1014 23.86 -3.66 37.48
N LEU A 1015 23.96 -2.64 36.63
CA LEU A 1015 24.47 -2.74 35.26
C LEU A 1015 25.94 -3.22 35.23
N SER A 1016 26.76 -2.89 36.23
CA SER A 1016 28.13 -3.41 36.35
C SER A 1016 28.17 -4.91 36.68
N GLU A 1017 27.25 -5.36 37.52
CA GLU A 1017 27.12 -6.76 37.94
C GLU A 1017 26.57 -7.60 36.77
N LEU A 1018 25.58 -7.07 36.04
CA LEU A 1018 25.06 -7.63 34.78
C LEU A 1018 26.11 -7.68 33.66
N TYR A 1019 26.87 -6.60 33.43
CA TYR A 1019 27.95 -6.60 32.42
C TYR A 1019 29.01 -7.66 32.74
N THR A 1020 29.42 -7.76 34.01
CA THR A 1020 30.38 -8.79 34.47
C THR A 1020 29.84 -10.21 34.19
N ALA A 1021 28.56 -10.47 34.53
CA ALA A 1021 27.93 -11.77 34.28
C ALA A 1021 27.77 -12.09 32.78
N LEU A 1022 27.35 -11.14 31.95
CA LEU A 1022 27.17 -11.34 30.51
C LEU A 1022 28.49 -11.59 29.77
N MET A 1023 29.58 -10.96 30.19
CA MET A 1023 30.91 -11.25 29.64
C MET A 1023 31.37 -12.67 30.02
N TRP A 1024 31.00 -13.16 31.22
CA TRP A 1024 31.25 -14.56 31.60
C TRP A 1024 30.37 -15.54 30.81
N GLU A 1025 29.05 -15.33 30.76
CA GLU A 1025 28.12 -16.17 29.99
C GLU A 1025 28.51 -16.25 28.51
N SER A 1026 28.90 -15.13 27.89
CA SER A 1026 29.36 -15.11 26.49
C SER A 1026 30.68 -15.87 26.31
N THR A 1027 31.60 -15.81 27.29
CA THR A 1027 32.85 -16.59 27.26
C THR A 1027 32.58 -18.09 27.43
N ALA A 1028 31.65 -18.47 28.31
CA ALA A 1028 31.23 -19.85 28.52
C ALA A 1028 30.51 -20.44 27.30
N LEU A 1029 29.52 -19.71 26.74
CA LEU A 1029 28.78 -20.12 25.54
C LEU A 1029 29.69 -20.20 24.31
N LEU A 1030 30.68 -19.31 24.16
CA LEU A 1030 31.68 -19.42 23.10
C LEU A 1030 32.50 -20.71 23.22
N ALA A 1031 32.95 -21.05 24.43
CA ALA A 1031 33.72 -22.27 24.68
C ALA A 1031 32.90 -23.57 24.51
N LEU A 1032 31.59 -23.51 24.72
CA LEU A 1032 30.65 -24.62 24.45
C LEU A 1032 30.22 -24.71 22.97
N THR A 1033 30.57 -23.73 22.14
CA THR A 1033 30.25 -23.69 20.69
C THR A 1033 31.47 -23.76 19.78
N THR A 1034 32.67 -23.86 20.36
CA THR A 1034 33.96 -23.92 19.66
C THR A 1034 34.72 -25.18 20.06
N ASP A 1035 34.93 -26.08 19.11
CA ASP A 1035 35.79 -27.25 19.30
C ASP A 1035 37.22 -26.82 19.69
N ASP A 1036 37.96 -27.69 20.38
CA ASP A 1036 39.29 -27.44 20.97
C ASP A 1036 39.39 -26.29 22.01
N PHE A 1037 38.28 -25.70 22.46
CA PHE A 1037 38.33 -24.70 23.54
C PHE A 1037 38.42 -25.31 24.95
N ILE A 1038 37.79 -26.46 25.18
CA ILE A 1038 37.72 -27.15 26.49
C ILE A 1038 38.67 -28.36 26.49
N PRO A 1039 39.58 -28.51 27.47
CA PRO A 1039 40.51 -29.64 27.55
C PRO A 1039 39.82 -31.01 27.64
N THR A 1040 40.38 -32.01 26.95
CA THR A 1040 39.89 -33.39 26.93
C THR A 1040 39.93 -34.02 28.33
N GLY A 1041 38.76 -34.15 28.95
CA GLY A 1041 38.58 -34.68 30.31
C GLY A 1041 38.00 -33.70 31.32
N CYS A 1042 37.79 -32.43 30.95
CA CYS A 1042 37.02 -31.48 31.77
C CYS A 1042 35.50 -31.67 31.54
N ASP A 1043 34.68 -31.56 32.58
CA ASP A 1043 33.21 -31.77 32.53
C ASP A 1043 32.37 -30.48 32.44
N PHE A 1044 33.02 -29.33 32.27
CA PHE A 1044 32.39 -28.01 32.15
C PHE A 1044 31.25 -27.99 31.11
N GLY A 1045 30.04 -27.66 31.55
CA GLY A 1045 28.83 -27.56 30.73
C GLY A 1045 28.30 -28.87 30.11
N LYS A 1046 28.95 -30.03 30.33
CA LYS A 1046 28.58 -31.28 29.62
C LYS A 1046 27.16 -31.72 29.89
N GLU A 1047 26.71 -31.70 31.14
CA GLU A 1047 25.38 -32.21 31.48
C GLU A 1047 24.26 -31.51 30.71
N ASP A 1048 24.34 -30.18 30.57
CA ASP A 1048 23.30 -29.40 29.90
C ASP A 1048 23.45 -29.47 28.37
N MET A 1049 24.68 -29.57 27.87
CA MET A 1049 24.94 -29.88 26.46
C MET A 1049 24.47 -31.30 26.06
N ASP A 1050 24.49 -32.27 26.97
CA ASP A 1050 24.02 -33.64 26.72
C ASP A 1050 22.49 -33.78 26.92
N LYS A 1051 21.86 -32.98 27.79
CA LYS A 1051 20.38 -32.88 27.92
C LYS A 1051 19.71 -32.29 26.66
N LEU A 1052 20.43 -31.52 25.83
CA LEU A 1052 19.94 -31.04 24.53
C LEU A 1052 19.77 -32.17 23.48
N ILE A 1053 20.21 -33.40 23.75
CA ILE A 1053 20.02 -34.55 22.85
C ILE A 1053 18.83 -35.35 23.33
N ARG A 1054 17.78 -35.38 22.51
CA ARG A 1054 16.63 -36.26 22.70
C ARG A 1054 17.10 -37.73 22.84
N PRO A 1055 16.81 -38.41 23.96
CA PRO A 1055 17.14 -39.82 24.11
C PRO A 1055 16.13 -40.67 23.31
N GLU A 1056 16.42 -40.91 22.04
CA GLU A 1056 15.69 -41.92 21.27
C GLU A 1056 15.98 -43.33 21.80
N SER A 1057 15.00 -44.21 21.67
CA SER A 1057 14.91 -45.45 22.45
C SER A 1057 16.09 -46.41 22.21
N LYS A 1058 16.65 -46.95 23.31
CA LYS A 1058 17.59 -48.07 23.27
C LYS A 1058 17.03 -49.23 22.42
N ASN A 1059 17.76 -49.62 21.39
CA ASN A 1059 17.78 -50.99 20.88
C ASN A 1059 19.21 -51.51 21.00
N GLU A 1060 19.36 -52.74 21.49
CA GLU A 1060 20.66 -53.41 21.63
C GLU A 1060 21.05 -54.04 20.28
N GLY A 1061 22.27 -53.79 19.80
CA GLY A 1061 22.68 -54.28 18.48
C GLY A 1061 24.15 -54.04 18.13
N GLU A 1062 24.94 -55.11 18.28
CA GLU A 1062 26.24 -55.41 17.62
C GLU A 1062 27.44 -54.46 17.81
N SER A 1063 28.57 -55.08 18.17
CA SER A 1063 29.89 -54.47 18.25
C SER A 1063 30.76 -54.87 17.06
N SER A 1064 31.35 -53.90 16.38
CA SER A 1064 32.60 -54.10 15.65
C SER A 1064 33.36 -52.77 15.61
N GLY A 1065 34.69 -52.83 15.54
CA GLY A 1065 35.51 -51.63 15.53
C GLY A 1065 36.79 -51.80 14.72
N TRP A 1066 37.24 -50.69 14.15
CA TRP A 1066 38.65 -50.49 13.80
C TRP A 1066 38.99 -49.02 14.00
N SER A 1067 40.17 -48.75 14.54
CA SER A 1067 40.74 -47.43 14.76
C SER A 1067 41.48 -46.88 13.53
N GLY A 1068 41.55 -45.55 13.44
CA GLY A 1068 42.74 -44.84 12.95
C GLY A 1068 42.68 -44.21 11.56
N ALA A 1069 42.53 -42.88 11.53
CA ALA A 1069 43.42 -41.96 10.82
C ALA A 1069 43.15 -40.53 11.31
N ALA A 1070 44.20 -39.73 11.49
CA ALA A 1070 44.06 -38.29 11.77
C ALA A 1070 44.24 -37.49 10.48
N SER A 1071 43.50 -36.38 10.35
CA SER A 1071 43.77 -35.33 9.36
C SER A 1071 43.87 -34.00 10.09
N SER A 1072 45.06 -33.69 10.59
CA SER A 1072 45.40 -32.38 11.13
C SER A 1072 45.55 -31.37 10.00
N ASP A 1073 44.62 -30.41 9.87
CA ASP A 1073 44.88 -29.08 9.34
C ASP A 1073 43.65 -28.16 9.54
N MET A 1074 43.65 -27.42 10.65
CA MET A 1074 42.77 -26.26 10.90
C MET A 1074 43.57 -25.21 11.68
N GLY A 1075 44.35 -24.42 10.94
CA GLY A 1075 45.30 -23.47 11.52
C GLY A 1075 44.65 -22.18 12.02
N SER A 1076 44.84 -21.90 13.33
CA SER A 1076 44.79 -20.59 14.04
C SER A 1076 43.56 -19.66 13.94
N ASN A 1077 42.80 -19.66 12.85
CA ASN A 1077 42.00 -18.49 12.47
C ASN A 1077 40.61 -18.40 13.15
N GLY A 1078 40.09 -19.52 13.68
CA GLY A 1078 38.80 -19.53 14.38
C GLY A 1078 38.80 -18.68 15.67
N MET A 1079 39.94 -18.63 16.38
CA MET A 1079 40.10 -17.85 17.61
C MET A 1079 39.94 -16.35 17.37
N THR A 1080 40.49 -15.83 16.26
CA THR A 1080 40.43 -14.42 15.90
C THR A 1080 39.01 -13.96 15.58
N THR A 1081 38.28 -14.68 14.73
CA THR A 1081 36.91 -14.30 14.36
C THR A 1081 35.93 -14.43 15.53
N ALA A 1082 36.17 -15.36 16.45
CA ALA A 1082 35.45 -15.45 17.71
C ALA A 1082 35.75 -14.26 18.66
N MET A 1083 37.00 -13.80 18.74
CA MET A 1083 37.35 -12.59 19.49
C MET A 1083 36.81 -11.31 18.85
N GLU A 1084 36.71 -11.23 17.52
CA GLU A 1084 36.03 -10.13 16.81
C GLU A 1084 34.53 -10.09 17.12
N ALA A 1085 33.87 -11.24 17.30
CA ALA A 1085 32.48 -11.29 17.77
C ALA A 1085 32.31 -10.73 19.21
N LEU A 1086 33.32 -10.88 20.08
CA LEU A 1086 33.34 -10.31 21.43
C LEU A 1086 33.94 -8.89 21.51
N SER A 1087 34.47 -8.35 20.41
CA SER A 1087 35.04 -7.00 20.35
C SER A 1087 33.98 -5.90 20.35
N THR A 1088 34.37 -4.71 20.79
CA THR A 1088 33.53 -3.50 20.87
C THR A 1088 33.69 -2.55 19.69
N ASP A 1089 34.68 -2.74 18.81
CA ASP A 1089 34.84 -1.93 17.60
C ASP A 1089 33.83 -2.30 16.51
N PRO A 1090 33.30 -1.32 15.75
CA PRO A 1090 32.54 -1.61 14.54
C PRO A 1090 33.47 -2.22 13.47
N PRO A 1091 33.02 -3.20 12.67
CA PRO A 1091 33.88 -3.81 11.67
C PRO A 1091 34.31 -2.79 10.61
N PRO A 1092 35.60 -2.73 10.22
CA PRO A 1092 35.97 -2.09 8.97
C PRO A 1092 35.25 -2.83 7.84
N VAL A 1093 34.60 -2.10 6.92
CA VAL A 1093 33.84 -2.69 5.81
C VAL A 1093 34.75 -3.63 5.02
N PRO A 1094 34.52 -4.96 5.03
CA PRO A 1094 35.32 -5.87 4.24
C PRO A 1094 35.08 -5.61 2.76
N MET A 1095 36.14 -5.56 1.96
CA MET A 1095 35.96 -5.87 0.54
C MET A 1095 35.72 -7.36 0.44
N GLU A 1096 34.59 -7.77 -0.14
CA GLU A 1096 34.27 -9.17 -0.36
C GLU A 1096 35.35 -9.83 -1.22
N VAL A 1097 36.03 -10.83 -0.66
CA VAL A 1097 36.94 -11.72 -1.38
C VAL A 1097 36.28 -13.10 -1.43
N ASP A 1098 36.14 -13.61 -2.64
CA ASP A 1098 35.28 -14.74 -3.01
C ASP A 1098 35.82 -16.11 -2.52
N GLU A 1099 35.45 -16.52 -1.30
CA GLU A 1099 35.66 -17.90 -0.83
C GLU A 1099 34.58 -18.84 -1.36
N LYS A 1100 35.01 -19.83 -2.14
CA LYS A 1100 34.11 -20.75 -2.85
C LYS A 1100 33.52 -21.81 -1.91
N PRO A 1101 32.19 -22.02 -1.89
CA PRO A 1101 31.59 -23.11 -1.12
C PRO A 1101 31.90 -24.47 -1.77
N ALA A 1102 32.44 -25.40 -0.97
CA ALA A 1102 32.60 -26.79 -1.36
C ALA A 1102 31.26 -27.55 -1.23
N VAL A 1103 30.87 -28.28 -2.28
CA VAL A 1103 29.62 -29.05 -2.30
C VAL A 1103 29.72 -30.28 -1.40
N SER A 1104 28.81 -30.43 -0.44
CA SER A 1104 28.58 -31.68 0.30
C SER A 1104 27.10 -32.06 0.27
N THR A 1105 26.82 -33.34 0.00
CA THR A 1105 25.46 -33.84 -0.24
C THR A 1105 24.70 -34.11 1.06
N GLY A 1106 23.40 -33.82 1.08
CA GLY A 1106 22.58 -33.83 2.29
C GLY A 1106 22.47 -35.17 3.02
N ARG A 1107 23.08 -35.21 4.22
CA ARG A 1107 22.57 -35.93 5.40
C ARG A 1107 22.83 -35.05 6.62
N VAL A 1108 21.77 -34.56 7.26
CA VAL A 1108 21.90 -33.77 8.50
C VAL A 1108 22.36 -34.71 9.62
N SER A 1109 23.55 -34.46 10.16
CA SER A 1109 24.08 -35.18 11.32
C SER A 1109 23.34 -34.76 12.59
N PRO A 1110 23.06 -35.68 13.54
CA PRO A 1110 22.42 -35.34 14.83
C PRO A 1110 23.21 -34.33 15.68
N ASN A 1111 24.47 -34.02 15.33
CA ASN A 1111 25.23 -32.94 15.96
C ASN A 1111 24.74 -31.52 15.61
N SER A 1112 23.86 -31.32 14.61
CA SER A 1112 23.38 -29.98 14.23
C SER A 1112 22.69 -29.24 15.38
N HIS A 1113 21.73 -29.90 16.04
CA HIS A 1113 20.90 -29.30 17.09
C HIS A 1113 21.68 -29.02 18.38
N ARG A 1114 22.79 -29.74 18.65
CA ARG A 1114 23.67 -29.50 19.82
C ARG A 1114 24.20 -28.06 19.88
N VAL A 1115 24.32 -27.37 18.75
CA VAL A 1115 25.04 -26.09 18.64
C VAL A 1115 24.12 -24.90 18.29
N THR A 1116 22.86 -25.14 17.90
CA THR A 1116 21.94 -24.07 17.47
C THR A 1116 21.56 -23.12 18.61
N TYR A 1117 20.99 -23.64 19.69
CA TYR A 1117 20.52 -22.84 20.81
C TYR A 1117 21.65 -22.13 21.58
N PRO A 1118 22.81 -22.76 21.87
CA PRO A 1118 23.93 -22.05 22.47
C PRO A 1118 24.46 -20.89 21.61
N LYS A 1119 24.43 -21.02 20.27
CA LYS A 1119 24.79 -19.91 19.35
C LYS A 1119 23.75 -18.79 19.36
N GLN A 1120 22.46 -19.08 19.46
CA GLN A 1120 21.41 -18.06 19.63
C GLN A 1120 21.59 -17.29 20.95
N LEU A 1121 21.79 -17.99 22.07
CA LEU A 1121 22.08 -17.37 23.36
C LEU A 1121 23.35 -16.49 23.30
N LEU A 1122 24.44 -16.98 22.70
CA LEU A 1122 25.69 -16.22 22.54
C LEU A 1122 25.50 -14.92 21.74
N VAL A 1123 24.67 -14.93 20.70
CA VAL A 1123 24.31 -13.73 19.92
C VAL A 1123 23.53 -12.74 20.78
N LEU A 1124 22.61 -13.20 21.63
CA LEU A 1124 21.82 -12.35 22.52
C LEU A 1124 22.69 -11.72 23.63
N THR A 1125 23.51 -12.51 24.32
CA THR A 1125 24.41 -11.99 25.37
C THR A 1125 25.45 -11.02 24.81
N SER A 1126 25.99 -11.29 23.62
CA SER A 1126 26.96 -10.40 22.96
C SER A 1126 26.32 -9.08 22.50
N LYS A 1127 25.11 -9.11 21.94
CA LYS A 1127 24.34 -7.89 21.60
C LYS A 1127 24.08 -7.03 22.82
N MET A 1128 23.67 -7.64 23.93
CA MET A 1128 23.44 -6.98 25.21
C MET A 1128 24.73 -6.38 25.80
N GLY A 1129 25.84 -7.13 25.79
CA GLY A 1129 27.15 -6.65 26.22
C GLY A 1129 27.65 -5.44 25.43
N ARG A 1130 27.45 -5.44 24.10
CA ARG A 1130 27.77 -4.29 23.22
C ARG A 1130 26.90 -3.06 23.56
N ALA A 1131 25.60 -3.23 23.78
CA ALA A 1131 24.70 -2.12 24.14
C ALA A 1131 25.03 -1.52 25.53
N LEU A 1132 25.42 -2.36 26.50
CA LEU A 1132 25.94 -1.91 27.80
C LEU A 1132 27.23 -1.09 27.65
N ALA A 1133 28.19 -1.59 26.87
CA ALA A 1133 29.44 -0.88 26.59
C ALA A 1133 29.19 0.48 25.90
N GLU A 1134 28.25 0.54 24.95
CA GLU A 1134 27.86 1.79 24.29
C GLU A 1134 27.20 2.78 25.27
N LEU A 1135 26.27 2.33 26.13
CA LEU A 1135 25.66 3.16 27.18
C LEU A 1135 26.73 3.72 28.14
N PHE A 1136 27.66 2.89 28.61
CA PHE A 1136 28.76 3.34 29.46
C PHE A 1136 29.67 4.36 28.75
N ALA A 1137 30.01 4.14 27.48
CA ALA A 1137 30.81 5.09 26.68
C ALA A 1137 30.08 6.44 26.48
N ILE A 1138 28.75 6.42 26.30
CA ILE A 1138 27.92 7.63 26.25
C ILE A 1138 27.97 8.35 27.61
N LEU A 1139 27.82 7.63 28.73
CA LEU A 1139 27.91 8.23 30.06
C LEU A 1139 29.31 8.82 30.36
N VAL A 1140 30.40 8.20 29.90
CA VAL A 1140 31.75 8.79 29.95
C VAL A 1140 31.81 10.10 29.16
N LYS A 1141 31.29 10.11 27.93
CA LYS A 1141 31.23 11.31 27.08
C LYS A 1141 30.37 12.43 27.71
N LEU A 1142 29.27 12.08 28.41
CA LEU A 1142 28.47 13.05 29.17
C LEU A 1142 29.17 13.56 30.44
N CYS A 1143 29.91 12.72 31.17
CA CYS A 1143 30.73 13.11 32.32
C CYS A 1143 31.78 14.20 31.99
N MET A 1144 32.33 14.15 30.77
CA MET A 1144 33.37 15.06 30.29
C MET A 1144 32.81 16.36 29.67
N GLY A 1145 31.55 16.35 29.21
CA GLY A 1145 30.94 17.45 28.46
C GLY A 1145 31.40 17.51 27.00
N SER A 1146 30.72 18.32 26.17
CA SER A 1146 31.12 18.50 24.77
C SER A 1146 32.50 19.18 24.67
N PRO A 1147 33.39 18.74 23.76
CA PRO A 1147 34.61 19.48 23.46
C PRO A 1147 34.24 20.86 22.91
N ILE A 1148 34.72 21.91 23.58
CA ILE A 1148 34.45 23.30 23.18
C ILE A 1148 35.06 23.53 21.79
N ARG A 1149 34.22 23.71 20.77
CA ARG A 1149 34.67 24.07 19.41
C ARG A 1149 35.38 25.42 19.45
N GLN A 1150 36.72 25.40 19.47
CA GLN A 1150 37.53 26.59 19.33
C GLN A 1150 37.25 27.25 17.97
N ARG A 1151 36.62 28.43 17.97
CA ARG A 1151 36.74 29.35 16.83
C ARG A 1151 38.21 29.76 16.73
N ARG A 1152 38.87 29.45 15.60
CA ARG A 1152 40.20 29.98 15.27
C ARG A 1152 40.14 31.51 15.35
N GLY A 1153 40.86 32.14 16.28
CA GLY A 1153 40.98 33.61 16.28
C GLY A 1153 41.42 34.31 17.57
N GLN A 1154 41.26 33.73 18.77
CA GLN A 1154 41.61 34.42 20.03
C GLN A 1154 42.45 33.56 21.00
N GLN A 1155 43.19 34.26 21.87
CA GLN A 1155 44.16 33.72 22.82
C GLN A 1155 43.54 33.44 24.20
N MET A 1156 44.30 32.74 25.04
CA MET A 1156 43.94 32.11 26.32
C MET A 1156 42.90 30.98 26.21
N PRO A 1157 43.20 29.77 26.71
CA PRO A 1157 42.18 28.76 26.94
C PRO A 1157 41.30 29.20 28.13
N PRO A 1158 39.96 29.07 28.04
CA PRO A 1158 39.11 29.25 29.21
C PRO A 1158 39.47 28.20 30.27
N ILE A 1159 39.45 28.59 31.55
CA ILE A 1159 39.66 27.67 32.67
C ILE A 1159 38.62 26.54 32.56
N PRO A 1160 39.02 25.26 32.53
CA PRO A 1160 38.07 24.15 32.48
C PRO A 1160 37.09 24.22 33.65
N ALA A 1161 35.79 24.30 33.35
CA ALA A 1161 34.76 24.31 34.37
C ALA A 1161 34.88 23.05 35.23
N LEU A 1162 34.87 23.21 36.56
CA LEU A 1162 34.98 22.09 37.49
C LEU A 1162 33.87 21.08 37.21
N PRO A 1163 34.16 19.78 36.94
CA PRO A 1163 33.13 18.79 36.69
C PRO A 1163 32.13 18.74 37.85
N SER A 1164 30.84 18.63 37.54
CA SER A 1164 29.77 18.66 38.53
C SER A 1164 29.90 17.50 39.53
N GLN A 1165 29.29 17.63 40.72
CA GLN A 1165 29.33 16.56 41.71
C GLN A 1165 28.68 15.28 41.17
N ALA A 1166 27.61 15.38 40.40
CA ALA A 1166 26.99 14.25 39.72
C ALA A 1166 27.95 13.58 38.71
N SER A 1167 28.63 14.34 37.85
CA SER A 1167 29.64 13.80 36.93
C SER A 1167 30.81 13.14 37.66
N ARG A 1168 31.21 13.65 38.85
CA ARG A 1168 32.22 13.01 39.71
C ARG A 1168 31.73 11.70 40.30
N SER A 1169 30.47 11.61 40.71
CA SER A 1169 29.85 10.38 41.24
C SER A 1169 29.76 9.31 40.16
N VAL A 1170 29.18 9.63 39.00
CA VAL A 1170 29.08 8.71 37.85
C VAL A 1170 30.46 8.24 37.39
N ALA A 1171 31.42 9.15 37.21
CA ALA A 1171 32.80 8.77 36.86
C ALA A 1171 33.48 7.91 37.95
N THR A 1172 33.09 8.02 39.22
CA THR A 1172 33.59 7.11 40.27
C THR A 1172 32.97 5.73 40.11
N ALA A 1173 31.65 5.65 39.93
CA ALA A 1173 30.94 4.38 39.75
C ALA A 1173 31.44 3.63 38.51
N LEU A 1174 31.55 4.31 37.35
CA LEU A 1174 32.07 3.74 36.11
C LEU A 1174 33.51 3.22 36.28
N ASN A 1175 34.38 3.94 37.00
CA ASN A 1175 35.72 3.43 37.30
C ASN A 1175 35.70 2.21 38.23
N CYS A 1176 34.80 2.13 39.20
CA CYS A 1176 34.63 0.91 39.99
C CYS A 1176 34.21 -0.30 39.12
N VAL A 1177 33.47 -0.10 38.02
CA VAL A 1177 33.18 -1.16 37.03
C VAL A 1177 34.46 -1.65 36.36
N LEU A 1178 35.22 -0.74 35.76
CA LEU A 1178 36.49 -1.07 35.06
C LEU A 1178 37.46 -1.81 35.99
N ILE A 1179 37.57 -1.36 37.23
CA ILE A 1179 38.48 -1.96 38.23
C ILE A 1179 37.97 -3.33 38.68
N ARG A 1180 36.64 -3.52 38.81
CA ARG A 1180 36.05 -4.83 39.18
C ARG A 1180 36.31 -5.89 38.11
N GLY A 1181 36.20 -5.54 36.83
CA GLY A 1181 36.54 -6.48 35.74
C GLY A 1181 38.02 -6.86 35.70
N LEU A 1182 38.91 -5.92 36.06
CA LEU A 1182 40.36 -6.16 36.18
C LEU A 1182 40.79 -6.81 37.52
N SER A 1183 39.86 -7.09 38.42
CA SER A 1183 40.13 -7.63 39.76
C SER A 1183 40.19 -9.16 39.73
N TRP A 1184 41.37 -9.75 39.57
CA TRP A 1184 41.53 -11.22 39.49
C TRP A 1184 41.03 -11.98 40.73
N ASP A 1185 40.99 -11.32 41.89
CA ASP A 1185 40.41 -11.80 43.15
C ASP A 1185 38.87 -11.99 43.10
N LYS A 1186 38.22 -11.57 42.00
CA LYS A 1186 36.76 -11.64 41.78
C LYS A 1186 36.40 -12.37 40.48
N LEU A 1187 37.34 -13.07 39.86
CA LEU A 1187 37.09 -13.90 38.69
C LEU A 1187 36.14 -15.05 39.03
N PRO A 1188 35.28 -15.49 38.09
CA PRO A 1188 34.46 -16.69 38.25
C PRO A 1188 35.36 -17.92 38.49
N PRO A 1189 35.04 -18.80 39.46
CA PRO A 1189 35.78 -20.05 39.64
C PRO A 1189 35.57 -20.95 38.42
N SER A 1190 36.65 -21.44 37.83
CA SER A 1190 36.58 -22.30 36.64
C SER A 1190 37.66 -23.36 36.66
N THR A 1191 37.30 -24.53 36.13
CA THR A 1191 38.18 -25.67 35.86
C THR A 1191 39.07 -25.48 34.63
N VAL A 1192 38.83 -24.42 33.82
CA VAL A 1192 39.56 -24.14 32.57
C VAL A 1192 40.17 -22.74 32.61
N PRO A 1193 41.48 -22.58 32.91
CA PRO A 1193 42.15 -21.27 33.02
C PRO A 1193 42.02 -20.38 31.77
N LYS A 1194 41.98 -21.00 30.57
CA LYS A 1194 41.78 -20.32 29.27
C LYS A 1194 40.51 -19.45 29.23
N LEU A 1195 39.45 -19.82 29.96
CA LEU A 1195 38.23 -19.01 30.08
C LEU A 1195 38.47 -17.72 30.87
N GLN A 1196 39.20 -17.81 31.98
CA GLN A 1196 39.52 -16.66 32.84
C GLN A 1196 40.47 -15.67 32.12
N VAL A 1197 41.44 -16.17 31.34
CA VAL A 1197 42.29 -15.34 30.47
C VAL A 1197 41.47 -14.66 29.37
N THR A 1198 40.56 -15.38 28.71
CA THR A 1198 39.69 -14.82 27.66
C THR A 1198 38.77 -13.72 28.21
N PHE A 1199 38.17 -13.95 29.39
CA PHE A 1199 37.36 -12.97 30.11
C PHE A 1199 38.13 -11.67 30.42
N LEU A 1200 39.39 -11.79 30.90
CA LEU A 1200 40.25 -10.63 31.14
C LEU A 1200 40.59 -9.89 29.83
N MET A 1201 40.85 -10.60 28.74
CA MET A 1201 41.10 -10.01 27.42
C MET A 1201 39.91 -9.20 26.90
N CYS A 1202 38.69 -9.76 26.96
CA CYS A 1202 37.48 -9.04 26.53
C CYS A 1202 37.14 -7.85 27.46
N THR A 1203 37.51 -7.94 28.75
CA THR A 1203 37.43 -6.79 29.67
C THR A 1203 38.40 -5.69 29.28
N LEU A 1204 39.64 -6.03 28.91
CA LEU A 1204 40.69 -5.07 28.52
C LEU A 1204 40.30 -4.24 27.28
N SER A 1205 39.62 -4.84 26.29
CA SER A 1205 39.08 -4.12 25.13
C SER A 1205 38.10 -3.00 25.51
N PHE A 1206 37.31 -3.17 26.57
CA PHE A 1206 36.38 -2.12 27.03
C PHE A 1206 37.06 -1.03 27.88
N VAL A 1207 38.16 -1.34 28.58
CA VAL A 1207 38.88 -0.36 29.42
C VAL A 1207 39.50 0.77 28.59
N SER A 1208 39.94 0.51 27.36
CA SER A 1208 40.57 1.55 26.51
C SER A 1208 39.57 2.65 26.08
N PRO A 1209 38.43 2.37 25.41
CA PRO A 1209 37.42 3.39 25.07
C PRO A 1209 36.78 4.11 26.26
N ALA A 1210 36.85 3.54 27.47
CA ALA A 1210 36.35 4.17 28.69
C ALA A 1210 37.35 5.16 29.33
N LEU A 1211 38.64 5.11 28.95
CA LEU A 1211 39.70 5.98 29.47
C LEU A 1211 40.26 6.96 28.42
N PHE A 1212 40.11 6.65 27.12
CA PHE A 1212 40.63 7.44 26.00
C PHE A 1212 39.55 7.68 24.93
N ASP A 1213 39.65 8.80 24.22
CA ASP A 1213 38.78 9.09 23.07
C ASP A 1213 39.23 8.34 21.78
N GLU A 1214 38.42 8.45 20.73
CA GLU A 1214 38.65 7.85 19.40
C GLU A 1214 39.95 8.33 18.69
N LYS A 1215 40.71 9.24 19.31
CA LYS A 1215 42.00 9.76 18.84
C LYS A 1215 43.15 9.49 19.83
N GLY A 1216 42.89 8.72 20.88
CA GLY A 1216 43.85 8.39 21.94
C GLY A 1216 44.06 9.48 22.99
N TYR A 1217 43.25 10.55 23.02
CA TYR A 1217 43.35 11.57 24.07
C TYR A 1217 42.69 11.09 25.36
N PRO A 1218 43.34 11.25 26.55
CA PRO A 1218 42.82 10.73 27.80
C PRO A 1218 41.62 11.54 28.33
N PHE A 1219 40.55 10.84 28.73
CA PHE A 1219 39.47 11.44 29.50
C PHE A 1219 39.95 11.75 30.93
N HIS A 1220 40.52 12.94 31.13
CA HIS A 1220 41.24 13.32 32.35
C HIS A 1220 40.49 13.03 33.67
N LEU A 1221 39.16 13.22 33.72
CA LEU A 1221 38.35 12.89 34.91
C LEU A 1221 38.30 11.37 35.17
N MET A 1222 38.09 10.57 34.12
CA MET A 1222 38.09 9.11 34.23
C MET A 1222 39.46 8.59 34.63
N LEU A 1223 40.53 9.03 33.95
CA LEU A 1223 41.88 8.56 34.22
C LEU A 1223 42.39 8.97 35.62
N GLN A 1224 42.05 10.18 36.10
CA GLN A 1224 42.31 10.59 37.49
C GLN A 1224 41.58 9.69 38.49
N LYS A 1225 40.33 9.31 38.21
CA LYS A 1225 39.54 8.40 39.07
C LYS A 1225 40.09 6.98 39.04
N PHE A 1226 40.46 6.46 37.88
CA PHE A 1226 41.05 5.14 37.69
C PHE A 1226 42.30 4.97 38.57
N VAL A 1227 43.26 5.90 38.47
CA VAL A 1227 44.48 5.88 39.27
C VAL A 1227 44.17 6.05 40.76
N LYS A 1228 43.31 7.00 41.14
CA LYS A 1228 42.96 7.24 42.56
C LYS A 1228 42.25 6.05 43.23
N LEU A 1229 41.52 5.23 42.47
CA LEU A 1229 40.84 4.02 42.95
C LEU A 1229 41.72 2.76 42.85
N GLY A 1230 42.99 2.88 42.43
CA GLY A 1230 43.94 1.76 42.35
C GLY A 1230 43.83 0.91 41.09
N GLY A 1231 43.11 1.35 40.05
CA GLY A 1231 42.89 0.58 38.83
C GLY A 1231 44.16 0.24 38.05
N GLN A 1232 45.19 1.08 38.12
CA GLN A 1232 46.52 0.78 37.60
C GLN A 1232 47.13 -0.46 38.29
N ASN A 1233 46.93 -0.61 39.61
CA ASN A 1233 47.43 -1.77 40.34
C ASN A 1233 46.63 -3.03 39.99
N ALA A 1234 45.31 -2.92 39.82
CA ALA A 1234 44.47 -4.04 39.37
C ALA A 1234 44.88 -4.54 37.98
N PHE A 1235 45.09 -3.62 37.02
CA PHE A 1235 45.60 -3.92 35.67
C PHE A 1235 46.92 -4.71 35.71
N PHE A 1236 47.94 -4.24 36.44
CA PHE A 1236 49.21 -4.95 36.53
C PHE A 1236 49.10 -6.26 37.30
N ALA A 1237 48.24 -6.33 38.33
CA ALA A 1237 48.00 -7.57 39.07
C ALA A 1237 47.33 -8.65 38.19
N ALA A 1238 46.35 -8.28 37.36
CA ALA A 1238 45.77 -9.18 36.36
C ALA A 1238 46.80 -9.63 35.33
N PHE A 1239 47.67 -8.73 34.85
CA PHE A 1239 48.75 -9.07 33.91
C PHE A 1239 49.75 -10.08 34.51
N HIS A 1240 50.14 -9.91 35.78
CA HIS A 1240 50.97 -10.89 36.50
C HIS A 1240 50.24 -12.22 36.77
N TRP A 1241 48.93 -12.18 37.04
CA TRP A 1241 48.11 -13.37 37.21
C TRP A 1241 48.03 -14.20 35.91
N VAL A 1242 47.83 -13.55 34.76
CA VAL A 1242 47.88 -14.20 33.44
C VAL A 1242 49.27 -14.79 33.17
N LEU A 1243 50.34 -14.01 33.35
CA LEU A 1243 51.74 -14.46 33.14
C LEU A 1243 52.21 -15.59 34.07
N SER A 1244 51.41 -16.00 35.06
CA SER A 1244 51.69 -17.15 35.93
C SER A 1244 50.67 -18.29 35.78
N GLY A 1245 49.76 -18.21 34.79
CA GLY A 1245 48.71 -19.22 34.57
C GLY A 1245 47.75 -19.33 35.76
N GLY A 1246 47.46 -18.22 36.44
CA GLY A 1246 46.74 -18.22 37.72
C GLY A 1246 47.58 -18.73 38.91
N GLY A 1247 48.90 -18.57 38.85
CA GLY A 1247 49.85 -19.03 39.87
C GLY A 1247 50.33 -20.48 39.72
N GLN A 1248 50.01 -21.14 38.61
CA GLN A 1248 50.42 -22.54 38.34
C GLN A 1248 51.92 -22.67 37.99
N PHE A 1249 52.56 -21.62 37.48
CA PHE A 1249 54.00 -21.63 37.14
C PHE A 1249 54.69 -20.28 37.39
N PRO A 1250 56.03 -20.24 37.49
CA PRO A 1250 56.77 -19.00 37.73
C PRO A 1250 56.61 -17.98 36.59
N LEU A 1251 56.53 -16.69 36.95
CA LEU A 1251 56.44 -15.56 35.99
C LEU A 1251 57.55 -15.56 34.91
N SER A 1252 58.70 -16.19 35.17
CA SER A 1252 59.81 -16.30 34.22
C SER A 1252 59.61 -17.34 33.12
N MET A 1253 58.58 -18.19 33.20
CA MET A 1253 58.27 -19.24 32.21
C MET A 1253 56.96 -19.02 31.46
N GLY A 1254 56.14 -18.05 31.87
CA GLY A 1254 54.78 -17.89 31.33
C GLY A 1254 54.71 -17.67 29.82
N LEU A 1255 55.61 -16.86 29.25
CA LEU A 1255 55.62 -16.55 27.81
C LEU A 1255 55.96 -17.75 26.90
N GLU A 1256 56.40 -18.88 27.46
CA GLU A 1256 56.86 -20.07 26.71
C GLU A 1256 56.09 -21.34 27.08
N HIS A 1257 55.05 -21.26 27.92
CA HIS A 1257 54.37 -22.44 28.49
C HIS A 1257 53.11 -22.84 27.69
N HIS A 1258 53.05 -24.08 27.18
CA HIS A 1258 51.98 -24.62 26.32
C HIS A 1258 50.53 -24.62 26.87
N ASN A 1259 50.31 -24.17 28.11
CA ASN A 1259 49.00 -24.18 28.78
C ASN A 1259 48.45 -22.76 29.08
N LEU A 1260 49.02 -21.71 28.47
CA LEU A 1260 48.67 -20.30 28.67
C LEU A 1260 47.93 -19.75 27.43
#